data_AF-A0A429ILN6-F1
#
_entry.id   AF-A0A429ILN6-F1
#
_cell.length_a   1.000
_cell.length_b   1.000
_cell.length_c   1.000
_cell.angle_alpha   90.00
_cell.angle_beta   90.00
_cell.angle_gamma   90.00
#
_symmetry.space_group_name_H-M   'P 1'
#
loop_
_entity.id
_entity.type
_entity.pdbx_description
1 polymer ?
#
loop_
_entity_poly.entity_id
_entity_poly.type
_entity_poly.pdbx_seq_one_letter_code
_entity_poly.pdbx_strand_id
1 'polypeptide(L)'
;MRAREDTYERVTADAAVAQISGWLEAGDRRRVAELAGSPGSGRTQVLLRVGEALAERAVVVDATGLTAEEVLERVMAAAEAEPSPGWRGGWSRALRDTELGDGAVIIVNAQRAGRTRRSAQPRRVVRDLAQSLAVAARTKVLVEADLDDRRWPGGRLALRLEAGDGGTPAAPEPESVAEAAVATEPVVVALALAEMRRVPVAVWLEAANVLGARLPGEDALLAAARNLPEGAGIWIADGFAGFADERLAERIRSVCEEAQSRAFSSHLVDWLLSRSADLRHEQGWECAGPVGWYAAHALAMHAVQAGRFGEVQGDGGTVANLDQVSLLDAANCDASGGAIDRRSPAGDAAALWMSGVDSLPQGDWASWLHLMSRVRGDEDLTAGIARSGIRLPWRVRWSHWRPPGSWDVDQVHPGPLRSVAEVDWPGRRAVAGRGAGDGRVWVWDAGSGEPLAGPWSAGLPQPGQAEPYWPSTYDPGRTPAWAEMSSYGTDPGLFSEGRWIGDTYIVCGPGGLFAVDAVDESAVGNLAELPGEPFFAGFGRVSGGLPELESPDRAALEALLQPAALRRLSADALPAALEHPAARLLLTDIGFPAFCAAGMRLDAVGAADHTDRVGHTGLVELTAEEVWASTEEDDVPESASSGTYFLLGRWAGDAVVLDGTAGGVYLVPSPEGENCAYEQPLLAGDLMRYVAMLQVYLLGRALLPMATSAVERKRIRESIEHGLEWVDEEGAECEAWWEDLGGVD
;
A
#
# COMPACT_ATOMS: atom_id res chain seq x y z
N MET A 1 30.51 0.74 17.02
CA MET A 1 30.25 -0.67 16.67
C MET A 1 30.51 -1.56 17.90
N ARG A 2 29.49 -1.79 18.74
CA ARG A 2 29.53 -2.89 19.72
C ARG A 2 28.91 -4.11 19.06
N ALA A 3 29.60 -5.24 19.06
CA ALA A 3 29.04 -6.53 18.68
C ALA A 3 27.86 -6.82 19.62
N ARG A 4 26.62 -6.81 19.09
CA ARG A 4 25.43 -7.26 19.80
C ARG A 4 25.49 -8.79 19.87
N GLU A 5 25.39 -9.32 21.09
CA GLU A 5 25.40 -10.74 21.43
C GLU A 5 24.32 -11.53 20.68
N ASP A 6 24.59 -12.79 20.36
CA ASP A 6 23.64 -13.78 19.81
C ASP A 6 22.34 -13.75 20.64
N THR A 7 21.23 -13.25 20.08
CA THR A 7 19.93 -13.11 20.76
C THR A 7 19.23 -14.44 21.03
N TYR A 8 19.72 -15.54 20.45
CA TYR A 8 19.12 -16.86 20.56
C TYR A 8 19.81 -17.70 21.64
N GLU A 9 19.02 -18.29 22.53
CA GLU A 9 19.50 -19.28 23.48
C GLU A 9 19.80 -20.59 22.75
N ARG A 10 21.01 -21.11 22.90
CA ARG A 10 21.42 -22.39 22.29
C ARG A 10 20.92 -23.55 23.13
N VAL A 11 20.22 -24.49 22.50
CA VAL A 11 19.54 -25.60 23.18
C VAL A 11 19.64 -26.89 22.37
N THR A 12 19.62 -28.03 23.06
CA THR A 12 19.42 -29.34 22.44
C THR A 12 17.95 -29.55 22.09
N ALA A 13 17.64 -30.54 21.25
CA ALA A 13 16.25 -30.84 20.88
C ALA A 13 15.34 -31.12 22.09
N ASP A 14 15.80 -31.91 23.06
CA ASP A 14 15.01 -32.23 24.25
C ASP A 14 14.89 -31.03 25.21
N ALA A 15 15.95 -30.21 25.32
CA ALA A 15 15.89 -28.96 26.09
C ALA A 15 14.91 -27.96 25.44
N ALA A 16 14.89 -27.88 24.11
CA ALA A 16 13.94 -27.04 23.38
C ALA A 16 12.49 -27.46 23.65
N VAL A 17 12.18 -28.76 23.58
CA VAL A 17 10.85 -29.28 23.93
C VAL A 17 10.47 -28.90 25.36
N ALA A 18 11.36 -29.14 26.34
CA ALA A 18 11.08 -28.83 27.74
C ALA A 18 10.85 -27.34 28.00
N GLN A 19 11.67 -26.47 27.40
CA GLN A 19 11.53 -25.01 27.55
C GLN A 19 10.26 -24.48 26.88
N ILE A 20 9.94 -24.96 25.68
CA ILE A 20 8.73 -24.57 24.95
C ILE A 20 7.48 -25.01 25.72
N SER A 21 7.44 -26.25 26.22
CA SER A 21 6.32 -26.74 27.04
C SER A 21 6.16 -25.93 28.33
N GLY A 22 7.28 -25.64 29.02
CA GLY A 22 7.25 -24.78 30.21
C GLY A 22 6.76 -23.37 29.91
N TRP A 23 7.16 -22.80 28.77
CA TRP A 23 6.68 -21.50 28.30
C TRP A 23 5.18 -21.52 27.97
N LEU A 24 4.66 -22.60 27.38
CA LEU A 24 3.24 -22.78 27.08
C LEU A 24 2.38 -22.87 28.34
N GLU A 25 2.87 -23.53 29.39
CA GLU A 25 2.16 -23.67 30.66
C GLU A 25 2.31 -22.43 31.57
N ALA A 26 3.41 -21.70 31.45
CA ALA A 26 3.65 -20.49 32.23
C ALA A 26 2.74 -19.33 31.79
N GLY A 27 2.35 -18.49 32.75
CA GLY A 27 1.76 -17.16 32.52
C GLY A 27 2.77 -16.14 31.97
N ASP A 28 3.70 -16.58 31.13
CA ASP A 28 4.70 -15.73 30.49
C ASP A 28 3.99 -14.68 29.63
N ARG A 29 4.51 -13.44 29.68
CA ARG A 29 3.99 -12.31 28.89
C ARG A 29 4.37 -12.44 27.42
N ARG A 30 5.40 -13.22 27.09
CA ARG A 30 5.81 -13.52 25.72
C ARG A 30 4.81 -14.48 25.09
N ARG A 31 4.23 -14.07 23.95
CA ARG A 31 3.21 -14.84 23.21
C ARG A 31 3.74 -15.52 21.95
N VAL A 32 4.99 -15.22 21.56
CA VAL A 32 5.65 -15.82 20.39
C VAL A 32 6.94 -16.52 20.81
N ALA A 33 7.11 -17.75 20.32
CA ALA A 33 8.34 -18.53 20.41
C ALA A 33 8.89 -18.85 19.01
N GLU A 34 10.17 -18.59 18.80
CA GLU A 34 10.90 -18.86 17.56
C GLU A 34 11.90 -19.98 17.78
N LEU A 35 11.88 -20.97 16.89
CA LEU A 35 12.85 -22.04 16.86
C LEU A 35 13.71 -21.94 15.60
N ALA A 36 14.97 -21.53 15.76
CA ALA A 36 15.95 -21.41 14.71
C ALA A 36 17.00 -22.54 14.75
N GLY A 37 17.76 -22.69 13.68
CA GLY A 37 18.75 -23.77 13.53
C GLY A 37 19.21 -23.91 12.08
N SER A 38 20.33 -24.59 11.86
CA SER A 38 20.79 -24.90 10.49
C SER A 38 19.83 -25.86 9.78
N PRO A 39 19.81 -25.88 8.43
CA PRO A 39 19.09 -26.91 7.69
C PRO A 39 19.45 -28.30 8.19
N GLY A 40 18.44 -29.15 8.46
CA GLY A 40 18.64 -30.50 8.98
C GLY A 40 18.77 -30.63 10.51
N SER A 41 18.80 -29.53 11.28
CA SER A 41 18.94 -29.55 12.75
C SER A 41 17.77 -30.18 13.54
N GLY A 42 16.68 -30.57 12.87
CA GLY A 42 15.53 -31.21 13.51
C GLY A 42 14.46 -30.26 14.04
N ARG A 43 14.46 -28.98 13.64
CA ARG A 43 13.48 -27.95 14.07
C ARG A 43 12.04 -28.43 13.92
N THR A 44 11.69 -28.90 12.73
CA THR A 44 10.36 -29.41 12.41
C THR A 44 9.96 -30.55 13.33
N GLN A 45 10.86 -31.52 13.58
CA GLN A 45 10.58 -32.64 14.49
C GLN A 45 10.33 -32.17 15.94
N VAL A 46 11.08 -31.17 16.42
CA VAL A 46 10.87 -30.59 17.76
C VAL A 46 9.49 -29.95 17.86
N LEU A 47 9.09 -29.14 16.86
CA LEU A 47 7.78 -28.48 16.86
C LEU A 47 6.62 -29.48 16.74
N LEU A 48 6.77 -30.53 15.93
CA LEU A 48 5.77 -31.60 15.82
C LEU A 48 5.63 -32.37 17.14
N ARG A 49 6.73 -32.70 17.83
CA ARG A 49 6.69 -33.33 19.16
C ARG A 49 5.93 -32.47 20.19
N VAL A 50 6.10 -31.15 20.14
CA VAL A 50 5.36 -30.21 21.00
C VAL A 50 3.87 -30.20 20.61
N GLY A 51 3.54 -30.16 19.32
CA GLY A 51 2.16 -30.22 18.85
C GLY A 51 1.44 -31.50 19.26
N GLU A 52 2.09 -32.66 19.12
CA GLU A 52 1.56 -33.95 19.58
C GLU A 52 1.26 -33.96 21.09
N ALA A 53 2.12 -33.31 21.89
CA ALA A 53 1.92 -33.22 23.34
C ALA A 53 0.73 -32.32 23.73
N LEU A 54 0.37 -31.34 22.89
CA LEU A 54 -0.76 -30.43 23.11
C LEU A 54 -2.09 -30.98 22.57
N ALA A 55 -2.03 -31.96 21.66
CA ALA A 55 -3.20 -32.60 21.03
C ALA A 55 -4.19 -31.56 20.48
N GLU A 56 -5.47 -31.64 20.88
CA GLU A 56 -6.56 -30.77 20.39
C GLU A 56 -6.37 -29.28 20.72
N ARG A 57 -5.42 -28.94 21.60
CA ARG A 57 -5.10 -27.54 21.95
C ARG A 57 -4.10 -26.88 21.00
N ALA A 58 -3.63 -27.59 19.98
CA ALA A 58 -2.67 -27.06 19.01
C ALA A 58 -3.17 -27.16 17.57
N VAL A 59 -3.04 -26.06 16.83
CA VAL A 59 -3.21 -26.03 15.37
C VAL A 59 -1.84 -26.03 14.73
N VAL A 60 -1.51 -27.10 14.00
CA VAL A 60 -0.23 -27.26 13.29
C VAL A 60 -0.42 -26.98 11.81
N VAL A 61 0.35 -26.04 11.26
CA VAL A 61 0.31 -25.67 9.84
C VAL A 61 1.71 -25.77 9.23
N ASP A 62 1.84 -26.52 8.14
CA ASP A 62 3.04 -26.51 7.29
C ASP A 62 2.94 -25.35 6.29
N ALA A 63 3.84 -24.38 6.42
CA ALA A 63 3.86 -23.20 5.58
C ALA A 63 4.48 -23.43 4.20
N THR A 64 5.01 -24.63 3.90
CA THR A 64 5.72 -24.90 2.64
C THR A 64 4.84 -24.58 1.42
N GLY A 65 5.29 -23.64 0.59
CA GLY A 65 4.57 -23.22 -0.61
C GLY A 65 3.39 -22.28 -0.37
N LEU A 66 3.06 -21.97 0.89
CA LEU A 66 1.90 -21.17 1.26
C LEU A 66 2.28 -19.71 1.52
N THR A 67 1.43 -18.80 1.09
CA THR A 67 1.47 -17.39 1.47
C THR A 67 1.05 -17.19 2.93
N ALA A 68 1.36 -16.04 3.53
CA ALA A 68 0.90 -15.70 4.86
C ALA A 68 -0.64 -15.69 4.99
N GLU A 69 -1.35 -15.27 3.94
CA GLU A 69 -2.82 -15.36 3.83
C GLU A 69 -3.28 -16.82 3.92
N GLU A 70 -2.75 -17.70 3.08
CA GLU A 70 -3.12 -19.12 3.03
C GLU A 70 -2.73 -19.90 4.30
N VAL A 71 -1.70 -19.44 5.04
CA VAL A 71 -1.37 -19.94 6.37
C VAL A 71 -2.44 -19.50 7.38
N LEU A 72 -2.83 -18.23 7.38
CA LEU A 72 -3.90 -17.71 8.24
C LEU A 72 -5.24 -18.41 7.95
N GLU A 73 -5.59 -18.59 6.68
CA GLU A 73 -6.77 -19.33 6.26
C GLU A 73 -6.78 -20.76 6.80
N ARG A 74 -5.66 -21.47 6.74
CA ARG A 74 -5.54 -22.81 7.34
C ARG A 74 -5.67 -22.80 8.86
N VAL A 75 -5.14 -21.78 9.53
CA VAL A 75 -5.32 -21.62 10.98
C VAL A 75 -6.79 -21.41 11.33
N MET A 76 -7.48 -20.52 10.61
CA MET A 76 -8.90 -20.27 10.83
C MET A 76 -9.76 -21.50 10.53
N ALA A 77 -9.51 -22.18 9.40
CA ALA A 77 -10.23 -23.39 9.02
C ALA A 77 -10.05 -24.51 10.06
N ALA A 78 -8.83 -24.68 10.59
CA ALA A 78 -8.56 -25.66 11.65
C ALA A 78 -9.19 -25.28 13.00
N ALA A 79 -9.41 -23.98 13.25
CA ALA A 79 -10.10 -23.48 14.43
C ALA A 79 -11.62 -23.35 14.23
N GLU A 80 -12.16 -23.75 13.07
CA GLU A 80 -13.57 -23.57 12.67
C GLU A 80 -14.05 -22.11 12.82
N ALA A 81 -13.14 -21.17 12.59
CA ALA A 81 -13.44 -19.74 12.65
C ALA A 81 -13.81 -19.22 11.26
N GLU A 82 -15.00 -18.63 11.14
CA GLU A 82 -15.43 -17.94 9.92
C GLU A 82 -15.52 -16.44 10.19
N PRO A 83 -14.79 -15.59 9.43
CA PRO A 83 -15.00 -14.15 9.50
C PRO A 83 -16.40 -13.80 8.97
N SER A 84 -16.91 -12.61 9.32
CA SER A 84 -18.13 -12.09 8.69
C SER A 84 -17.93 -11.92 7.18
N PRO A 85 -18.91 -12.31 6.35
CA PRO A 85 -18.88 -12.04 4.91
C PRO A 85 -18.64 -10.55 4.64
N GLY A 86 -17.68 -10.24 3.76
CA GLY A 86 -17.32 -8.85 3.41
C GLY A 86 -16.41 -8.13 4.39
N TRP A 87 -16.08 -8.73 5.56
CA TRP A 87 -15.13 -8.16 6.52
C TRP A 87 -14.07 -9.19 6.95
N ARG A 88 -13.25 -9.63 5.99
CA ARG A 88 -12.19 -10.62 6.22
C ARG A 88 -11.10 -10.12 7.19
N GLY A 89 -10.87 -8.81 7.28
CA GLY A 89 -10.03 -8.18 8.32
C GLY A 89 -10.52 -8.42 9.76
N GLY A 90 -11.77 -8.85 9.95
CA GLY A 90 -12.35 -9.23 11.24
C GLY A 90 -11.89 -10.60 11.77
N TRP A 91 -11.00 -11.32 11.08
CA TRP A 91 -10.52 -12.65 11.46
C TRP A 91 -10.03 -12.75 12.92
N SER A 92 -9.40 -11.69 13.43
CA SER A 92 -8.86 -11.69 14.80
C SER A 92 -9.96 -11.78 15.85
N ARG A 93 -11.14 -11.21 15.57
CA ARG A 93 -12.32 -11.35 16.41
C ARG A 93 -12.89 -12.76 16.31
N ALA A 94 -13.03 -13.29 15.09
CA ALA A 94 -13.51 -14.65 14.87
C ALA A 94 -12.65 -15.69 15.64
N LEU A 95 -11.32 -15.57 15.58
CA LEU A 95 -10.41 -16.44 16.33
C LEU A 95 -10.46 -16.25 17.85
N ARG A 96 -10.83 -15.06 18.37
CA ARG A 96 -11.00 -14.85 19.82
C ARG A 96 -12.25 -15.54 20.36
N ASP A 97 -13.25 -15.73 19.50
CA ASP A 97 -14.51 -16.37 19.86
C ASP A 97 -14.41 -17.91 19.83
N THR A 98 -13.25 -18.47 19.44
CA THR A 98 -12.97 -19.91 19.47
C THR A 98 -12.13 -20.33 20.69
N GLU A 99 -12.04 -21.64 20.93
CA GLU A 99 -11.21 -22.21 22.01
C GLU A 99 -9.69 -22.06 21.78
N LEU A 100 -9.28 -21.54 20.62
CA LEU A 100 -7.87 -21.32 20.26
C LEU A 100 -7.18 -20.26 21.14
N GLY A 101 -7.95 -19.39 21.81
CA GLY A 101 -7.42 -18.38 22.73
C GLY A 101 -6.56 -18.93 23.88
N ASP A 102 -6.87 -20.15 24.33
CA ASP A 102 -6.13 -20.88 25.38
C ASP A 102 -5.20 -21.99 24.83
N GLY A 103 -5.14 -22.12 23.49
CA GLY A 103 -4.32 -23.07 22.74
C GLY A 103 -3.02 -22.47 22.19
N ALA A 104 -2.44 -23.15 21.20
CA ALA A 104 -1.27 -22.70 20.48
C ALA A 104 -1.35 -22.93 18.96
N VAL A 105 -0.77 -22.02 18.19
CA VAL A 105 -0.57 -22.18 16.75
C VAL A 105 0.90 -22.53 16.51
N ILE A 106 1.15 -23.63 15.80
CA ILE A 106 2.48 -24.11 15.47
C ILE A 106 2.67 -24.04 13.96
N ILE A 107 3.59 -23.19 13.52
CA ILE A 107 3.91 -22.99 12.10
C ILE A 107 5.26 -23.64 11.81
N VAL A 108 5.25 -24.73 11.04
CA VAL A 108 6.46 -25.46 10.62
C VAL A 108 6.88 -25.05 9.20
N ASN A 109 8.17 -25.20 8.90
CA ASN A 109 8.74 -24.85 7.60
C ASN A 109 8.45 -23.40 7.14
N ALA A 110 8.34 -22.43 8.05
CA ALA A 110 8.01 -21.05 7.67
C ALA A 110 9.07 -20.42 6.74
N GLN A 111 10.32 -20.87 6.80
CA GLN A 111 11.38 -20.50 5.86
C GLN A 111 11.07 -20.92 4.40
N ARG A 112 10.11 -21.83 4.19
CA ARG A 112 9.65 -22.31 2.88
C ARG A 112 8.32 -21.73 2.45
N ALA A 113 7.81 -20.74 3.19
CA ALA A 113 6.61 -20.02 2.81
C ALA A 113 6.76 -19.37 1.43
N GLY A 114 5.66 -19.30 0.71
CA GLY A 114 5.52 -18.69 -0.61
C GLY A 114 5.69 -19.66 -1.78
N ARG A 115 5.04 -19.31 -2.90
CA ARG A 115 5.01 -20.10 -4.13
C ARG A 115 6.42 -20.35 -4.69
N THR A 116 7.30 -19.34 -4.58
CA THR A 116 8.68 -19.39 -5.09
C THR A 116 9.69 -19.65 -3.97
N ARG A 117 10.88 -20.16 -4.31
CA ARG A 117 11.96 -20.43 -3.36
C ARG A 117 12.61 -19.16 -2.80
N ARG A 118 12.62 -18.05 -3.54
CA ARG A 118 13.13 -16.74 -3.10
C ARG A 118 12.02 -15.78 -2.64
N SER A 119 10.90 -16.33 -2.18
CA SER A 119 9.75 -15.55 -1.74
C SER A 119 10.06 -14.63 -0.55
N ALA A 120 9.32 -13.52 -0.43
CA ALA A 120 9.34 -12.66 0.75
C ALA A 120 8.40 -13.16 1.88
N GLN A 121 7.56 -14.16 1.58
CA GLN A 121 6.58 -14.73 2.53
C GLN A 121 7.18 -15.29 3.82
N PRO A 122 8.37 -15.89 3.87
CA PRO A 122 8.97 -16.34 5.13
C PRO A 122 9.04 -15.25 6.19
N ARG A 123 9.49 -14.05 5.79
CA ARG A 123 9.52 -12.90 6.69
C ARG A 123 8.12 -12.48 7.12
N ARG A 124 7.14 -12.46 6.21
CA ARG A 124 5.75 -12.12 6.55
C ARG A 124 5.14 -13.10 7.56
N VAL A 125 5.40 -14.39 7.39
CA VAL A 125 4.91 -15.44 8.31
C VAL A 125 5.54 -15.32 9.69
N VAL A 126 6.86 -15.25 9.78
CA VAL A 126 7.60 -15.25 11.06
C VAL A 126 7.48 -13.89 11.79
N ARG A 127 7.53 -12.77 11.05
CA ARG A 127 7.54 -11.43 11.65
C ARG A 127 6.12 -10.93 11.92
N ASP A 128 5.30 -10.91 10.89
CA ASP A 128 4.05 -10.15 10.90
C ASP A 128 2.87 -11.04 11.33
N LEU A 129 2.73 -12.22 10.72
CA LEU A 129 1.60 -13.12 11.00
C LEU A 129 1.68 -13.70 12.40
N ALA A 130 2.85 -14.22 12.81
CA ALA A 130 3.03 -14.75 14.15
C ALA A 130 2.74 -13.69 15.24
N GLN A 131 3.17 -12.45 15.02
CA GLN A 131 2.87 -11.33 15.93
C GLN A 131 1.37 -11.00 15.95
N SER A 132 0.74 -10.97 14.78
CA SER A 132 -0.67 -10.63 14.64
C SER A 132 -1.56 -11.69 15.29
N LEU A 133 -1.27 -12.98 15.08
CA LEU A 133 -1.95 -14.07 15.79
C LEU A 133 -1.77 -13.93 17.31
N ALA A 134 -0.54 -13.67 17.77
CA ALA A 134 -0.24 -13.55 19.19
C ALA A 134 -0.94 -12.36 19.88
N VAL A 135 -1.01 -11.21 19.23
CA VAL A 135 -1.61 -9.98 19.79
C VAL A 135 -3.10 -9.91 19.50
N ALA A 136 -3.47 -10.06 18.23
CA ALA A 136 -4.83 -9.87 17.76
C ALA A 136 -5.70 -11.07 18.13
N ALA A 137 -5.27 -12.32 17.93
CA ALA A 137 -6.05 -13.50 18.34
C ALA A 137 -5.80 -13.94 19.80
N ARG A 138 -4.84 -13.31 20.50
CA ARG A 138 -4.46 -13.61 21.90
C ARG A 138 -3.95 -15.04 22.15
N THR A 139 -3.57 -15.77 21.09
CA THR A 139 -3.08 -17.15 21.17
C THR A 139 -1.55 -17.21 21.37
N LYS A 140 -1.00 -18.36 21.77
CA LYS A 140 0.45 -18.59 21.77
C LYS A 140 0.89 -19.08 20.39
N VAL A 141 1.98 -18.55 19.86
CA VAL A 141 2.48 -18.92 18.52
C VAL A 141 3.89 -19.47 18.60
N LEU A 142 4.11 -20.64 18.02
CA LEU A 142 5.41 -21.24 17.81
C LEU A 142 5.70 -21.23 16.31
N VAL A 143 6.88 -20.75 15.93
CA VAL A 143 7.24 -20.66 14.51
C VAL A 143 8.68 -21.11 14.28
N GLU A 144 8.87 -21.93 13.24
CA GLU A 144 10.21 -22.25 12.72
C GLU A 144 10.81 -21.01 12.03
N ALA A 145 12.01 -20.60 12.42
CA ALA A 145 12.67 -19.40 11.87
C ALA A 145 14.05 -19.72 11.29
N ASP A 146 14.52 -18.92 10.32
CA ASP A 146 15.86 -19.04 9.75
C ASP A 146 16.88 -18.13 10.46
N LEU A 147 18.17 -18.52 10.46
CA LEU A 147 19.23 -17.88 11.26
C LEU A 147 19.61 -16.47 10.79
N ASP A 148 19.25 -16.09 9.56
CA ASP A 148 19.58 -14.79 8.97
C ASP A 148 18.58 -13.68 9.34
N ASP A 149 17.50 -13.99 10.06
CA ASP A 149 16.50 -13.02 10.50
C ASP A 149 16.99 -12.27 11.78
N ARG A 150 18.10 -11.52 11.65
CA ARG A 150 18.88 -10.95 12.77
C ARG A 150 18.37 -9.62 13.34
N ARG A 151 17.09 -9.28 13.19
CA ARG A 151 16.55 -8.01 13.73
C ARG A 151 15.26 -8.25 14.52
N TRP A 152 15.37 -8.42 15.84
CA TRP A 152 14.21 -8.25 16.72
C TRP A 152 14.46 -7.43 17.98
N PRO A 153 13.56 -6.48 18.30
CA PRO A 153 13.39 -5.94 19.65
C PRO A 153 12.84 -7.02 20.59
N GLY A 154 13.19 -6.94 21.88
CA GLY A 154 12.84 -7.95 22.90
C GLY A 154 11.33 -8.23 23.03
N GLY A 155 10.97 -9.44 23.48
CA GLY A 155 9.57 -9.85 23.69
C GLY A 155 9.17 -11.23 23.17
N ARG A 156 10.12 -12.00 22.60
CA ARG A 156 9.90 -13.37 22.10
C ARG A 156 10.77 -14.38 22.86
N LEU A 157 10.37 -15.65 22.88
CA LEU A 157 11.26 -16.75 23.28
C LEU A 157 12.04 -17.20 22.05
N ALA A 158 13.34 -16.94 21.99
CA ALA A 158 14.17 -17.22 20.82
C ALA A 158 15.16 -18.36 21.14
N LEU A 159 14.92 -19.53 20.56
CA LEU A 159 15.71 -20.74 20.76
C LEU A 159 16.44 -21.14 19.48
N ARG A 160 17.70 -21.56 19.60
CA ARG A 160 18.50 -22.09 18.50
C ARG A 160 18.90 -23.52 18.80
N LEU A 161 18.52 -24.45 17.94
CA LEU A 161 18.98 -25.83 18.03
C LEU A 161 20.48 -25.91 17.73
N GLU A 162 21.22 -26.54 18.63
CA GLU A 162 22.58 -26.97 18.37
C GLU A 162 22.58 -28.17 17.43
N ALA A 163 23.39 -28.13 16.37
CA ALA A 163 23.63 -29.32 15.56
C ALA A 163 24.25 -30.39 16.46
N GLY A 164 23.67 -31.60 16.47
CA GLY A 164 24.15 -32.69 17.32
C GLY A 164 25.66 -32.93 17.14
N ASP A 165 26.36 -33.11 18.27
CA ASP A 165 27.82 -33.26 18.45
C ASP A 165 28.65 -33.56 17.19
N GLY A 166 29.45 -32.57 16.76
CA GLY A 166 30.44 -32.78 15.70
C GLY A 166 31.20 -31.58 15.12
N GLY A 167 31.49 -30.52 15.90
CA GLY A 167 32.51 -29.52 15.52
C GLY A 167 32.00 -28.22 14.87
N THR A 168 32.83 -27.17 15.02
CA THR A 168 32.83 -25.80 14.49
C THR A 168 31.92 -25.53 13.28
N PRO A 169 31.27 -24.34 13.13
CA PRO A 169 30.43 -24.01 11.99
C PRO A 169 31.26 -23.87 10.70
N ALA A 170 31.59 -25.00 10.09
CA ALA A 170 31.97 -25.11 8.69
C ALA A 170 30.67 -25.22 7.88
N ALA A 171 30.71 -24.73 6.63
CA ALA A 171 29.65 -24.98 5.64
C ALA A 171 29.21 -26.44 5.68
N PRO A 172 27.93 -26.76 5.45
CA PRO A 172 27.45 -28.14 5.50
C PRO A 172 28.22 -28.96 4.46
N GLU A 173 29.22 -29.72 4.90
CA GLU A 173 29.90 -30.68 4.05
C GLU A 173 28.87 -31.76 3.68
N PRO A 174 28.84 -32.20 2.41
CA PRO A 174 27.90 -33.22 1.98
C PRO A 174 28.08 -34.48 2.84
N GLU A 175 26.98 -34.99 3.43
CA GLU A 175 27.00 -36.12 4.36
C GLU A 175 27.52 -37.41 3.69
N SER A 176 27.66 -37.42 2.35
CA SER A 176 28.44 -38.40 1.59
C SER A 176 29.06 -37.84 0.29
N VAL A 177 30.15 -38.45 -0.19
CA VAL A 177 30.78 -38.14 -1.50
C VAL A 177 29.79 -38.27 -2.67
N ALA A 178 28.77 -39.13 -2.54
CA ALA A 178 27.73 -39.31 -3.56
C ALA A 178 26.78 -38.10 -3.63
N GLU A 179 26.40 -37.52 -2.49
CA GLU A 179 25.57 -36.31 -2.46
C GLU A 179 26.33 -35.09 -3.01
N ALA A 180 27.63 -34.99 -2.74
CA ALA A 180 28.49 -33.95 -3.30
C ALA A 180 28.49 -33.98 -4.84
N ALA A 181 28.61 -35.18 -5.42
CA ALA A 181 28.59 -35.36 -6.87
C ALA A 181 27.22 -34.99 -7.46
N VAL A 182 26.13 -35.45 -6.83
CA VAL A 182 24.75 -35.15 -7.24
C VAL A 182 24.45 -33.65 -7.20
N ALA A 183 24.97 -32.94 -6.20
CA ALA A 183 24.79 -31.48 -6.07
C ALA A 183 25.48 -30.66 -7.17
N THR A 184 26.35 -31.27 -7.97
CA THR A 184 27.03 -30.64 -9.13
C THR A 184 26.44 -31.03 -10.48
N GLU A 185 25.55 -32.02 -10.53
CA GLU A 185 24.92 -32.47 -11.76
C GLU A 185 24.01 -31.37 -12.34
N PRO A 186 24.20 -30.93 -13.61
CA PRO A 186 23.44 -29.82 -14.19
C PRO A 186 21.92 -29.99 -14.12
N VAL A 187 21.43 -31.23 -14.23
CA VAL A 187 20.00 -31.55 -14.10
C VAL A 187 19.49 -31.31 -12.67
N VAL A 188 20.28 -31.58 -11.64
CA VAL A 188 19.89 -31.35 -10.25
C VAL A 188 19.99 -29.87 -9.90
N VAL A 189 21.08 -29.22 -10.33
CA VAL A 189 21.29 -27.78 -10.13
C VAL A 189 20.18 -26.97 -10.81
N ALA A 190 19.77 -27.34 -12.03
CA ALA A 190 18.66 -26.69 -12.73
C ALA A 190 17.35 -26.73 -11.93
N LEU A 191 17.04 -27.89 -11.34
CA LEU A 191 15.83 -28.06 -10.56
C LEU A 191 15.88 -27.25 -9.25
N ALA A 192 17.06 -27.12 -8.65
CA ALA A 192 17.29 -26.32 -7.45
C ALA A 192 17.24 -24.80 -7.73
N LEU A 193 17.77 -24.36 -8.87
CA LEU A 193 17.77 -22.95 -9.29
C LEU A 193 16.41 -22.48 -9.81
N ALA A 194 15.54 -23.38 -10.29
CA ALA A 194 14.16 -23.06 -10.61
C ALA A 194 13.43 -22.44 -9.39
N GLU A 195 12.56 -21.47 -9.65
CA GLU A 195 11.89 -20.73 -8.57
C GLU A 195 10.70 -21.50 -8.00
N MET A 196 9.95 -22.25 -8.80
CA MET A 196 8.87 -23.11 -8.30
C MET A 196 9.41 -24.45 -7.82
N ARG A 197 8.81 -25.00 -6.76
CA ARG A 197 9.14 -26.34 -6.24
C ARG A 197 8.68 -27.47 -7.15
N ARG A 198 7.62 -27.20 -7.91
CA ARG A 198 7.06 -28.06 -8.95
C ARG A 198 7.40 -27.44 -10.30
N VAL A 199 8.28 -28.08 -11.07
CA VAL A 199 8.84 -27.55 -12.32
C VAL A 199 8.37 -28.41 -13.49
N PRO A 200 7.76 -27.84 -14.54
CA PRO A 200 7.43 -28.60 -15.75
C PRO A 200 8.69 -29.19 -16.39
N VAL A 201 8.60 -30.43 -16.90
CA VAL A 201 9.73 -31.13 -17.52
C VAL A 201 10.34 -30.33 -18.67
N ALA A 202 9.54 -29.63 -19.48
CA ALA A 202 10.02 -28.74 -20.54
C ALA A 202 10.89 -27.58 -20.01
N VAL A 203 10.47 -26.95 -18.90
CA VAL A 203 11.24 -25.87 -18.25
C VAL A 203 12.52 -26.43 -17.64
N TRP A 204 12.42 -27.62 -17.02
CA TRP A 204 13.57 -28.29 -16.42
C TRP A 204 14.63 -28.67 -17.47
N LEU A 205 14.21 -29.13 -18.64
CA LEU A 205 15.09 -29.41 -19.78
C LEU A 205 15.85 -28.17 -20.22
N GLU A 206 15.15 -27.06 -20.42
CA GLU A 206 15.78 -25.80 -20.81
C GLU A 206 16.78 -25.34 -19.75
N ALA A 207 16.35 -25.33 -18.49
CA ALA A 207 17.17 -24.96 -17.35
C ALA A 207 18.45 -25.83 -17.23
N ALA A 208 18.35 -27.14 -17.44
CA ALA A 208 19.49 -28.05 -17.42
C ALA A 208 20.45 -27.83 -18.60
N ASN A 209 19.91 -27.49 -19.78
CA ASN A 209 20.71 -27.25 -20.97
C ASN A 209 21.56 -25.99 -20.86
N VAL A 210 21.04 -24.92 -20.22
CA VAL A 210 21.78 -23.69 -19.91
C VAL A 210 22.95 -23.96 -18.99
N LEU A 211 22.79 -24.88 -18.04
CA LEU A 211 23.83 -25.30 -17.10
C LEU A 211 24.79 -26.35 -17.69
N GLY A 212 24.62 -26.74 -18.96
CA GLY A 212 25.57 -27.56 -19.69
C GLY A 212 25.18 -29.03 -19.89
N ALA A 213 23.97 -29.46 -19.50
CA ALA A 213 23.52 -30.85 -19.70
C ALA A 213 23.44 -31.26 -21.19
N ARG A 214 23.08 -30.30 -22.07
CA ARG A 214 22.96 -30.48 -23.54
C ARG A 214 22.18 -31.73 -23.95
N LEU A 215 21.04 -31.95 -23.32
CA LEU A 215 20.14 -33.07 -23.55
C LEU A 215 19.24 -32.80 -24.78
N PRO A 216 19.03 -33.81 -25.65
CA PRO A 216 18.31 -33.63 -26.91
C PRO A 216 16.78 -33.52 -26.76
N GLY A 217 16.21 -33.81 -25.59
CA GLY A 217 14.76 -33.80 -25.37
C GLY A 217 14.36 -34.29 -23.97
N GLU A 218 13.07 -34.25 -23.68
CA GLU A 218 12.50 -34.60 -22.37
C GLU A 218 12.78 -36.05 -21.98
N ASP A 219 12.67 -37.00 -22.91
CA ASP A 219 12.97 -38.42 -22.64
C ASP A 219 14.41 -38.65 -22.16
N ALA A 220 15.36 -37.90 -22.72
CA ALA A 220 16.77 -37.97 -22.32
C ALA A 220 16.98 -37.38 -20.91
N LEU A 221 16.27 -36.29 -20.57
CA LEU A 221 16.26 -35.73 -19.22
C LEU A 221 15.67 -36.70 -18.20
N LEU A 222 14.53 -37.31 -18.51
CA LEU A 222 13.88 -38.30 -17.65
C LEU A 222 14.77 -39.53 -17.45
N ALA A 223 15.47 -39.99 -18.49
CA ALA A 223 16.45 -41.06 -18.39
C ALA A 223 17.65 -40.66 -17.50
N ALA A 224 18.18 -39.45 -17.66
CA ALA A 224 19.26 -38.93 -16.83
C ALA A 224 18.83 -38.85 -15.35
N ALA A 225 17.62 -38.36 -15.07
CA ALA A 225 17.08 -38.26 -13.73
C ALA A 225 16.90 -39.63 -13.04
N ARG A 226 16.44 -40.65 -13.78
CA ARG A 226 16.30 -42.03 -13.25
C ARG A 226 17.63 -42.70 -12.94
N ASN A 227 18.71 -42.25 -13.57
CA ASN A 227 20.06 -42.77 -13.35
C ASN A 227 20.79 -42.05 -12.19
N LEU A 228 20.16 -41.05 -11.57
CA LEU A 228 20.73 -40.40 -10.40
C LEU A 228 20.73 -41.38 -9.20
N PRO A 229 21.72 -41.29 -8.30
CA PRO A 229 21.74 -42.06 -7.06
C PRO A 229 20.45 -41.88 -6.26
N GLU A 230 20.02 -42.91 -5.52
CA GLU A 230 18.78 -42.89 -4.71
C GLU A 230 18.70 -41.68 -3.76
N GLY A 231 19.84 -41.12 -3.33
CA GLY A 231 19.94 -39.92 -2.50
C GLY A 231 19.56 -38.60 -3.19
N ALA A 232 19.32 -38.56 -4.50
CA ALA A 232 18.90 -37.34 -5.19
C ALA A 232 17.47 -36.91 -4.83
N GLY A 233 16.62 -37.86 -4.39
CA GLY A 233 15.28 -37.56 -3.86
C GLY A 233 14.39 -36.75 -4.82
N ILE A 234 14.50 -36.96 -6.13
CA ILE A 234 13.69 -36.25 -7.14
C ILE A 234 12.44 -37.07 -7.45
N TRP A 235 11.27 -36.44 -7.36
CA TRP A 235 10.03 -37.04 -7.83
C TRP A 235 9.68 -36.49 -9.22
N ILE A 236 9.03 -37.34 -10.03
CA ILE A 236 8.55 -36.99 -11.37
C ILE A 236 7.12 -37.54 -11.50
N ALA A 237 6.16 -36.65 -11.71
CA ALA A 237 4.76 -37.00 -11.85
C ALA A 237 4.02 -35.97 -12.72
N ASP A 238 3.10 -36.45 -13.57
CA ASP A 238 2.20 -35.63 -14.39
C ASP A 238 2.88 -34.54 -15.23
N GLY A 239 4.09 -34.81 -15.74
CA GLY A 239 4.86 -33.84 -16.53
C GLY A 239 5.58 -32.77 -15.70
N PHE A 240 5.69 -32.97 -14.39
CA PHE A 240 6.45 -32.12 -13.47
C PHE A 240 7.52 -32.90 -12.73
N ALA A 241 8.52 -32.17 -12.25
CA ALA A 241 9.56 -32.67 -11.36
C ALA A 241 9.76 -31.72 -10.17
N GLY A 242 10.27 -32.26 -9.06
CA GLY A 242 10.60 -31.51 -7.86
C GLY A 242 11.44 -32.33 -6.89
N PHE A 243 11.86 -31.74 -5.78
CA PHE A 243 12.53 -32.47 -4.71
C PHE A 243 11.49 -33.03 -3.73
N ALA A 244 11.74 -34.25 -3.25
CA ALA A 244 11.01 -34.85 -2.14
C ALA A 244 11.44 -34.20 -0.81
N ASP A 245 12.72 -33.82 -0.71
CA ASP A 245 13.25 -32.99 0.38
C ASP A 245 13.88 -31.71 -0.17
N GLU A 246 13.21 -30.58 0.06
CA GLU A 246 13.68 -29.25 -0.36
C GLU A 246 14.99 -28.82 0.32
N ARG A 247 15.48 -29.53 1.35
CA ARG A 247 16.80 -29.28 1.94
C ARG A 247 17.93 -29.40 0.91
N LEU A 248 17.80 -30.30 -0.05
CA LEU A 248 18.82 -30.45 -1.11
C LEU A 248 18.86 -29.20 -2.02
N ALA A 249 17.70 -28.66 -2.38
CA ALA A 249 17.62 -27.43 -3.18
C ALA A 249 18.21 -26.24 -2.42
N GLU A 250 17.88 -26.10 -1.13
CA GLU A 250 18.42 -25.05 -0.25
C GLU A 250 19.95 -25.11 -0.17
N ARG A 251 20.51 -26.31 0.05
CA ARG A 251 21.98 -26.51 0.06
C ARG A 251 22.62 -26.11 -1.27
N ILE A 252 22.10 -26.59 -2.39
CA ILE A 252 22.63 -26.26 -3.72
C ILE A 252 22.59 -24.75 -3.97
N ARG A 253 21.47 -24.08 -3.66
CA ARG A 253 21.34 -22.63 -3.82
C ARG A 253 22.31 -21.84 -2.93
N SER A 254 22.58 -22.34 -1.71
CA SER A 254 23.48 -21.67 -0.76
C SER A 254 24.96 -21.66 -1.21
N VAL A 255 25.38 -22.63 -2.03
CA VAL A 255 26.75 -22.74 -2.55
C VAL A 255 26.89 -22.26 -4.00
N CYS A 256 25.77 -21.97 -4.67
CA CYS A 256 25.76 -21.46 -6.04
C CYS A 256 26.22 -20.01 -6.09
N GLU A 257 27.12 -19.70 -7.02
CA GLU A 257 27.60 -18.33 -7.22
C GLU A 257 26.48 -17.40 -7.69
N GLU A 258 26.48 -16.16 -7.21
CA GLU A 258 25.47 -15.16 -7.57
C GLU A 258 25.46 -14.88 -9.08
N ALA A 259 26.64 -14.83 -9.71
CA ALA A 259 26.77 -14.62 -11.15
C ALA A 259 26.13 -15.75 -11.96
N GLN A 260 26.30 -17.01 -11.52
CA GLN A 260 25.66 -18.17 -12.14
C GLN A 260 24.14 -18.12 -11.98
N SER A 261 23.66 -17.81 -10.76
CA SER A 261 22.23 -17.66 -10.48
C SER A 261 21.57 -16.56 -11.31
N ARG A 262 22.24 -15.42 -11.47
CA ARG A 262 21.78 -14.29 -12.28
C ARG A 262 21.73 -14.63 -13.76
N ALA A 263 22.78 -15.26 -14.29
CA ALA A 263 22.82 -15.70 -15.70
C ALA A 263 21.74 -16.75 -16.00
N PHE A 264 21.54 -17.72 -15.10
CA PHE A 264 20.46 -18.70 -15.18
C PHE A 264 19.09 -18.04 -15.24
N SER A 265 18.81 -17.11 -14.31
CA SER A 265 17.52 -16.44 -14.22
C SER A 265 17.26 -15.52 -15.43
N SER A 266 18.30 -14.81 -15.91
CA SER A 266 18.20 -14.00 -17.13
C SER A 266 17.86 -14.85 -18.35
N HIS A 267 18.47 -16.03 -18.49
CA HIS A 267 18.14 -16.94 -19.59
C HIS A 267 16.69 -17.40 -19.52
N LEU A 268 16.21 -17.80 -18.34
CA LEU A 268 14.81 -18.22 -18.20
C LEU A 268 13.84 -17.09 -18.47
N VAL A 269 14.16 -15.84 -18.10
CA VAL A 269 13.36 -14.66 -18.47
C VAL A 269 13.27 -14.54 -19.99
N ASP A 270 14.41 -14.54 -20.70
CA ASP A 270 14.43 -14.43 -22.16
C ASP A 270 13.68 -15.57 -22.84
N TRP A 271 13.89 -16.81 -22.37
CA TRP A 271 13.22 -17.99 -22.92
C TRP A 271 11.70 -17.94 -22.70
N LEU A 272 11.23 -17.65 -21.49
CA LEU A 272 9.79 -17.55 -21.19
C LEU A 272 9.12 -16.42 -21.98
N LEU A 273 9.76 -15.25 -22.06
CA LEU A 273 9.25 -14.12 -22.84
C LEU A 273 9.22 -14.42 -24.34
N SER A 274 10.22 -15.14 -24.87
CA SER A 274 10.22 -15.58 -26.28
C SER A 274 9.06 -16.52 -26.61
N ARG A 275 8.54 -17.24 -25.60
CA ARG A 275 7.39 -18.14 -25.72
C ARG A 275 6.05 -17.45 -25.49
N SER A 276 6.02 -16.17 -25.12
CA SER A 276 4.78 -15.43 -24.80
C SER A 276 3.67 -15.58 -25.85
N ALA A 277 4.01 -15.65 -27.13
CA ALA A 277 3.06 -15.88 -28.22
C ALA A 277 2.43 -17.29 -28.18
N ASP A 278 3.22 -18.32 -27.87
CA ASP A 278 2.78 -19.71 -27.72
C ASP A 278 1.94 -19.91 -26.45
N LEU A 279 2.16 -19.07 -25.43
CA LEU A 279 1.47 -19.12 -24.15
C LEU A 279 0.14 -18.35 -24.13
N ARG A 280 -0.27 -17.73 -25.25
CA ARG A 280 -1.50 -16.95 -25.30
C ARG A 280 -2.73 -17.80 -25.04
N HIS A 281 -3.53 -17.39 -24.06
CA HIS A 281 -4.80 -18.00 -23.72
C HIS A 281 -5.78 -16.95 -23.21
N GLU A 282 -7.08 -17.12 -23.48
CA GLU A 282 -8.11 -16.13 -23.13
C GLU A 282 -8.30 -15.94 -21.61
N GLN A 283 -7.94 -16.96 -20.83
CA GLN A 283 -7.93 -16.93 -19.35
C GLN A 283 -6.53 -16.70 -18.76
N GLY A 284 -5.55 -16.31 -19.59
CA GLY A 284 -4.17 -16.04 -19.20
C GLY A 284 -3.23 -17.24 -19.23
N TRP A 285 -1.93 -16.97 -19.07
CA TRP A 285 -0.85 -17.95 -19.25
C TRP A 285 -1.00 -19.21 -18.40
N GLU A 286 -1.60 -19.13 -17.20
CA GLU A 286 -1.80 -20.29 -16.34
C GLU A 286 -2.56 -21.43 -17.05
N CYS A 287 -3.52 -21.05 -17.90
CA CYS A 287 -4.35 -21.98 -18.67
C CYS A 287 -3.71 -22.48 -19.97
N ALA A 288 -2.53 -21.96 -20.35
CA ALA A 288 -1.82 -22.35 -21.57
C ALA A 288 -0.97 -23.64 -21.43
N GLY A 289 -1.16 -24.38 -20.33
CA GLY A 289 -0.46 -25.62 -20.01
C GLY A 289 0.71 -25.43 -19.04
N PRO A 290 1.51 -26.49 -18.79
CA PRO A 290 2.51 -26.49 -17.71
C PRO A 290 3.55 -25.36 -17.78
N VAL A 291 4.03 -25.04 -18.98
CA VAL A 291 5.01 -23.94 -19.17
C VAL A 291 4.36 -22.58 -18.91
N GLY A 292 3.09 -22.40 -19.31
CA GLY A 292 2.34 -21.17 -19.06
C GLY A 292 2.04 -20.96 -17.58
N TRP A 293 1.65 -22.03 -16.86
CA TRP A 293 1.53 -22.02 -15.39
C TRP A 293 2.85 -21.61 -14.72
N TYR A 294 3.97 -22.18 -15.14
CA TYR A 294 5.27 -21.79 -14.59
C TYR A 294 5.61 -20.33 -14.92
N ALA A 295 5.32 -19.86 -16.14
CA ALA A 295 5.54 -18.46 -16.54
C ALA A 295 4.73 -17.49 -15.66
N ALA A 296 3.43 -17.76 -15.47
CA ALA A 296 2.52 -16.92 -14.69
C ALA A 296 2.98 -16.74 -13.23
N HIS A 297 3.55 -17.78 -12.63
CA HIS A 297 3.94 -17.76 -11.21
C HIS A 297 5.43 -17.48 -10.94
N ALA A 298 6.33 -17.85 -11.86
CA ALA A 298 7.78 -17.83 -11.61
C ALA A 298 8.53 -16.70 -12.33
N LEU A 299 8.00 -16.21 -13.46
CA LEU A 299 8.72 -15.24 -14.31
C LEU A 299 9.13 -13.99 -13.54
N ALA A 300 8.21 -13.43 -12.75
CA ALA A 300 8.48 -12.24 -11.94
C ALA A 300 9.68 -12.43 -11.01
N MET A 301 9.78 -13.59 -10.34
CA MET A 301 10.89 -13.87 -9.42
C MET A 301 12.21 -14.12 -10.16
N HIS A 302 12.19 -14.80 -11.31
CA HIS A 302 13.39 -14.89 -12.18
C HIS A 302 13.84 -13.51 -12.63
N ALA A 303 12.91 -12.61 -12.96
CA ALA A 303 13.23 -11.25 -13.35
C ALA A 303 13.90 -10.47 -12.21
N VAL A 304 13.46 -10.64 -10.96
CA VAL A 304 14.13 -10.08 -9.78
C VAL A 304 15.55 -10.62 -9.65
N GLN A 305 15.73 -11.94 -9.72
CA GLN A 305 17.07 -12.55 -9.62
C GLN A 305 18.00 -12.13 -10.79
N ALA A 306 17.43 -11.81 -11.94
CA ALA A 306 18.14 -11.30 -13.11
C ALA A 306 18.43 -9.78 -13.07
N GLY A 307 17.80 -9.02 -12.14
CA GLY A 307 17.87 -7.55 -12.13
C GLY A 307 17.06 -6.89 -13.26
N ARG A 308 16.02 -7.56 -13.75
CA ARG A 308 15.17 -7.17 -14.89
C ARG A 308 13.68 -7.07 -14.53
N PHE A 309 13.34 -6.98 -13.24
CA PHE A 309 11.95 -6.91 -12.80
C PHE A 309 11.20 -5.70 -13.37
N GLY A 310 11.85 -4.53 -13.46
CA GLY A 310 11.31 -3.33 -14.10
C GLY A 310 10.88 -3.52 -15.56
N GLU A 311 11.64 -4.29 -16.34
CA GLU A 311 11.31 -4.62 -17.74
C GLU A 311 10.06 -5.50 -17.83
N VAL A 312 9.99 -6.53 -16.98
CA VAL A 312 8.89 -7.49 -16.97
C VAL A 312 7.57 -6.85 -16.51
N GLN A 313 7.60 -6.06 -15.45
CA GLN A 313 6.38 -5.39 -14.97
C GLN A 313 5.96 -4.23 -15.88
N GLY A 314 6.90 -3.60 -16.60
CA GLY A 314 6.64 -2.52 -17.56
C GLY A 314 6.03 -3.00 -18.88
N ASP A 315 6.06 -4.29 -19.20
CA ASP A 315 5.38 -4.84 -20.37
C ASP A 315 3.93 -5.23 -20.04
N GLY A 316 3.00 -4.47 -20.60
CA GLY A 316 1.55 -4.67 -20.38
C GLY A 316 1.06 -6.06 -20.81
N GLY A 317 1.67 -6.63 -21.85
CA GLY A 317 1.32 -7.98 -22.31
C GLY A 317 1.71 -9.06 -21.32
N THR A 318 2.89 -8.93 -20.72
CA THR A 318 3.41 -9.85 -19.71
C THR A 318 2.73 -9.67 -18.36
N VAL A 319 2.68 -8.45 -17.81
CA VAL A 319 2.16 -8.21 -16.46
C VAL A 319 0.69 -8.62 -16.32
N ALA A 320 -0.10 -8.45 -17.39
CA ALA A 320 -1.49 -8.90 -17.43
C ALA A 320 -1.66 -10.41 -17.28
N ASN A 321 -0.63 -11.21 -17.60
CA ASN A 321 -0.63 -12.67 -17.53
C ASN A 321 0.08 -13.23 -16.29
N LEU A 322 0.64 -12.36 -15.43
CA LEU A 322 1.24 -12.77 -14.17
C LEU A 322 0.17 -12.95 -13.11
N ASP A 323 0.38 -13.93 -12.23
CA ASP A 323 -0.40 -14.08 -11.00
C ASP A 323 -0.16 -12.86 -10.08
N GLN A 324 -1.23 -12.31 -9.51
CA GLN A 324 -1.18 -11.12 -8.66
C GLN A 324 -0.25 -11.33 -7.47
N VAL A 325 -0.33 -12.49 -6.81
CA VAL A 325 0.50 -12.76 -5.63
C VAL A 325 1.96 -12.92 -6.02
N SER A 326 2.26 -13.62 -7.12
CA SER A 326 3.62 -13.72 -7.65
C SER A 326 4.22 -12.35 -8.02
N LEU A 327 3.43 -11.43 -8.59
CA LEU A 327 3.87 -10.06 -8.88
C LEU A 327 4.22 -9.30 -7.59
N LEU A 328 3.34 -9.36 -6.58
CA LEU A 328 3.54 -8.67 -5.29
C LEU A 328 4.71 -9.24 -4.50
N ASP A 329 4.87 -10.56 -4.51
CA ASP A 329 5.98 -11.24 -3.85
C ASP A 329 7.32 -10.89 -4.48
N ALA A 330 7.39 -10.87 -5.82
CA ALA A 330 8.56 -10.42 -6.57
C ALA A 330 8.90 -8.94 -6.27
N ALA A 331 7.89 -8.06 -6.25
CA ALA A 331 8.10 -6.64 -5.94
C ALA A 331 8.67 -6.40 -4.54
N ASN A 332 8.22 -7.18 -3.55
CA ASN A 332 8.75 -7.11 -2.19
C ASN A 332 10.21 -7.56 -2.12
N CYS A 333 10.55 -8.61 -2.89
CA CYS A 333 11.94 -9.06 -3.02
C CYS A 333 12.82 -8.03 -3.75
N ASP A 334 12.34 -7.43 -4.84
CA ASP A 334 13.05 -6.40 -5.61
C ASP A 334 13.39 -5.18 -4.75
N ALA A 335 12.40 -4.70 -3.98
CA ALA A 335 12.57 -3.59 -3.06
C ALA A 335 13.62 -3.84 -1.96
N SER A 336 14.03 -5.09 -1.72
CA SER A 336 15.11 -5.48 -0.79
C SER A 336 14.94 -4.90 0.63
N GLY A 337 13.70 -4.76 1.10
CA GLY A 337 13.35 -4.15 2.39
C GLY A 337 13.12 -2.63 2.35
N GLY A 338 13.23 -2.01 1.17
CA GLY A 338 12.73 -0.68 0.87
C GLY A 338 11.23 -0.67 0.57
N ALA A 339 10.79 0.33 -0.19
CA ALA A 339 9.39 0.48 -0.57
C ALA A 339 9.16 0.15 -2.06
N ILE A 340 8.05 -0.51 -2.37
CA ILE A 340 7.58 -0.77 -3.73
C ILE A 340 7.20 0.56 -4.36
N ASP A 341 7.67 0.85 -5.58
CA ASP A 341 7.33 2.10 -6.27
C ASP A 341 5.82 2.20 -6.55
N ARG A 342 5.14 3.20 -5.96
CA ARG A 342 3.71 3.47 -6.17
C ARG A 342 3.35 3.74 -7.63
N ARG A 343 4.29 4.21 -8.45
CA ARG A 343 4.05 4.54 -9.87
C ARG A 343 4.27 3.35 -10.80
N SER A 344 4.55 2.17 -10.26
CA SER A 344 4.69 0.92 -11.01
C SER A 344 3.41 0.08 -10.96
N PRO A 345 3.18 -0.84 -11.92
CA PRO A 345 2.06 -1.78 -11.85
C PRO A 345 2.11 -2.72 -10.63
N ALA A 346 3.29 -3.00 -10.06
CA ALA A 346 3.39 -3.69 -8.78
C ALA A 346 2.91 -2.82 -7.60
N GLY A 347 3.16 -1.51 -7.66
CA GLY A 347 2.60 -0.54 -6.71
C GLY A 347 1.08 -0.46 -6.79
N ASP A 348 0.52 -0.44 -8.00
CA ASP A 348 -0.92 -0.51 -8.25
C ASP A 348 -1.52 -1.79 -7.66
N ALA A 349 -0.88 -2.93 -7.92
CA ALA A 349 -1.29 -4.23 -7.38
C ALA A 349 -1.34 -4.20 -5.84
N ALA A 350 -0.35 -3.57 -5.20
CA ALA A 350 -0.26 -3.50 -3.74
C ALA A 350 -1.34 -2.58 -3.15
N ALA A 351 -1.68 -1.49 -3.83
CA ALA A 351 -2.76 -0.60 -3.41
C ALA A 351 -4.15 -1.23 -3.62
N LEU A 352 -4.36 -1.92 -4.75
CA LEU A 352 -5.56 -2.69 -5.03
C LEU A 352 -5.77 -3.82 -4.01
N TRP A 353 -4.70 -4.54 -3.67
CA TRP A 353 -4.71 -5.57 -2.62
C TRP A 353 -5.25 -5.01 -1.30
N MET A 354 -4.73 -3.85 -0.87
CA MET A 354 -5.18 -3.19 0.36
C MET A 354 -6.63 -2.70 0.31
N SER A 355 -7.22 -2.63 -0.88
CA SER A 355 -8.61 -2.19 -1.12
C SER A 355 -9.56 -3.36 -1.32
N GLY A 356 -9.10 -4.60 -1.11
CA GLY A 356 -9.90 -5.81 -1.25
C GLY A 356 -10.06 -6.34 -2.67
N VAL A 357 -9.20 -5.90 -3.58
CA VAL A 357 -9.09 -6.45 -4.94
C VAL A 357 -8.02 -7.53 -4.92
N ASP A 358 -8.37 -8.70 -4.41
CA ASP A 358 -7.54 -9.91 -4.37
C ASP A 358 -8.29 -11.12 -4.95
N SER A 359 -7.56 -12.21 -5.23
CA SER A 359 -8.13 -13.51 -5.56
C SER A 359 -9.09 -13.51 -6.77
N LEU A 360 -8.91 -12.58 -7.70
CA LEU A 360 -9.76 -12.42 -8.87
C LEU A 360 -9.39 -13.40 -9.99
N PRO A 361 -10.36 -13.81 -10.83
CA PRO A 361 -10.06 -14.44 -12.11
C PRO A 361 -9.09 -13.58 -12.93
N GLN A 362 -8.19 -14.20 -13.69
CA GLN A 362 -7.14 -13.49 -14.42
C GLN A 362 -7.66 -12.39 -15.36
N GLY A 363 -8.85 -12.59 -15.96
CA GLY A 363 -9.51 -11.58 -16.80
C GLY A 363 -9.87 -10.32 -16.01
N ASP A 364 -10.48 -10.48 -14.84
CA ASP A 364 -10.84 -9.37 -13.95
C ASP A 364 -9.59 -8.67 -13.41
N TRP A 365 -8.57 -9.44 -13.01
CA TRP A 365 -7.28 -8.89 -12.59
C TRP A 365 -6.62 -8.03 -13.68
N ALA A 366 -6.58 -8.52 -14.93
CA ALA A 366 -6.04 -7.76 -16.04
C ALA A 366 -6.87 -6.49 -16.36
N SER A 367 -8.19 -6.54 -16.17
CA SER A 367 -9.06 -5.36 -16.29
C SER A 367 -8.78 -4.31 -15.21
N TRP A 368 -8.50 -4.72 -13.98
CA TRP A 368 -8.05 -3.82 -12.91
C TRP A 368 -6.69 -3.18 -13.21
N LEU A 369 -5.71 -3.95 -13.69
CA LEU A 369 -4.44 -3.39 -14.16
C LEU A 369 -4.63 -2.40 -15.32
N HIS A 370 -5.57 -2.68 -16.23
CA HIS A 370 -5.93 -1.75 -17.30
C HIS A 370 -6.52 -0.44 -16.75
N LEU A 371 -7.36 -0.49 -15.71
CA LEU A 371 -7.86 0.71 -15.03
C LEU A 371 -6.73 1.52 -14.40
N MET A 372 -5.89 0.87 -13.60
CA MET A 372 -4.79 1.57 -12.91
C MET A 372 -3.81 2.21 -13.89
N SER A 373 -3.46 1.50 -14.96
CA SER A 373 -2.61 2.03 -16.04
C SER A 373 -3.23 3.23 -16.74
N ARG A 374 -4.55 3.19 -16.99
CA ARG A 374 -5.29 4.31 -17.58
C ARG A 374 -5.31 5.53 -16.69
N VAL A 375 -5.55 5.34 -15.41
CA VAL A 375 -5.60 6.45 -14.43
C VAL A 375 -4.23 7.08 -14.23
N ARG A 376 -3.14 6.29 -14.30
CA ARG A 376 -1.76 6.81 -14.30
C ARG A 376 -1.39 7.56 -15.60
N GLY A 377 -2.17 7.40 -16.67
CA GLY A 377 -1.85 7.95 -17.99
C GLY A 377 -0.77 7.15 -18.75
N ASP A 378 -0.55 5.88 -18.37
CA ASP A 378 0.39 4.98 -19.05
C ASP A 378 -0.29 4.28 -20.23
N GLU A 379 -0.26 4.95 -21.39
CA GLU A 379 -0.92 4.49 -22.60
C GLU A 379 -0.26 3.23 -23.19
N ASP A 380 1.06 3.09 -23.06
CA ASP A 380 1.79 1.94 -23.59
C ASP A 380 1.45 0.68 -22.79
N LEU A 381 1.44 0.78 -21.46
CA LEU A 381 1.05 -0.32 -20.58
C LEU A 381 -0.42 -0.69 -20.78
N THR A 382 -1.31 0.31 -20.87
CA THR A 382 -2.74 0.09 -21.18
C THR A 382 -2.91 -0.68 -22.49
N ALA A 383 -2.25 -0.22 -23.57
CA ALA A 383 -2.34 -0.85 -24.88
C ALA A 383 -1.72 -2.25 -24.88
N GLY A 384 -0.66 -2.47 -24.10
CA GLY A 384 -0.05 -3.79 -23.87
C GLY A 384 -1.04 -4.75 -23.22
N ILE A 385 -1.69 -4.36 -22.13
CA ILE A 385 -2.69 -5.16 -21.41
C ILE A 385 -3.86 -5.52 -22.33
N ALA A 386 -4.37 -4.56 -23.10
CA ALA A 386 -5.47 -4.78 -24.05
C ALA A 386 -5.12 -5.77 -25.18
N ARG A 387 -3.83 -5.99 -25.46
CA ARG A 387 -3.29 -6.92 -26.47
C ARG A 387 -2.66 -8.19 -25.87
N SER A 388 -2.75 -8.38 -24.56
CA SER A 388 -2.14 -9.50 -23.81
C SER A 388 -2.62 -10.89 -24.25
N GLY A 389 -3.75 -10.98 -24.95
CA GLY A 389 -4.40 -12.24 -25.34
C GLY A 389 -5.47 -12.71 -24.34
N ILE A 390 -5.56 -12.06 -23.18
CA ILE A 390 -6.60 -12.30 -22.18
C ILE A 390 -7.90 -11.65 -22.64
N ARG A 391 -9.03 -12.34 -22.42
CA ARG A 391 -10.36 -11.77 -22.57
C ARG A 391 -10.66 -10.89 -21.36
N LEU A 392 -10.52 -9.58 -21.56
CA LEU A 392 -10.90 -8.58 -20.57
C LEU A 392 -12.43 -8.50 -20.47
N PRO A 393 -13.05 -8.79 -19.31
CA PRO A 393 -14.51 -8.69 -19.13
C PRO A 393 -15.00 -7.25 -19.30
N TRP A 394 -14.16 -6.28 -18.96
CA TRP A 394 -14.41 -4.86 -19.19
C TRP A 394 -13.10 -4.09 -19.44
N ARG A 395 -13.19 -2.95 -20.13
CA ARG A 395 -12.06 -2.07 -20.46
C ARG A 395 -12.39 -0.64 -20.13
N VAL A 396 -11.44 0.09 -19.57
CA VAL A 396 -11.67 1.49 -19.20
C VAL A 396 -11.61 2.38 -20.42
N ARG A 397 -12.71 3.08 -20.68
CA ARG A 397 -12.82 4.05 -21.77
C ARG A 397 -12.19 5.38 -21.35
N TRP A 398 -12.60 5.92 -20.20
CA TRP A 398 -12.08 7.15 -19.59
C TRP A 398 -12.25 7.09 -18.06
N SER A 399 -11.52 7.93 -17.32
CA SER A 399 -11.55 7.96 -15.85
C SER A 399 -11.37 9.39 -15.30
N HIS A 400 -12.14 9.70 -14.25
CA HIS A 400 -11.97 10.80 -13.30
C HIS A 400 -11.94 10.24 -11.87
N TRP A 401 -11.32 9.07 -11.73
CA TRP A 401 -11.27 8.31 -10.49
C TRP A 401 -9.86 8.34 -9.90
N ARG A 402 -9.76 8.65 -8.61
CA ARG A 402 -8.56 8.53 -7.80
C ARG A 402 -8.34 7.04 -7.49
N PRO A 403 -7.23 6.43 -7.94
CA PRO A 403 -6.93 5.07 -7.58
C PRO A 403 -6.57 4.98 -6.08
N PRO A 404 -6.77 3.82 -5.44
CA PRO A 404 -6.20 3.54 -4.14
C PRO A 404 -4.70 3.78 -4.10
N GLY A 405 -4.19 4.29 -2.98
CA GLY A 405 -2.77 4.55 -2.75
C GLY A 405 -2.19 5.74 -3.53
N SER A 406 -3.01 6.48 -4.29
CA SER A 406 -2.56 7.69 -4.98
C SER A 406 -2.59 8.93 -4.08
N TRP A 407 -1.59 9.78 -4.30
CA TRP A 407 -1.35 11.03 -3.59
C TRP A 407 -1.31 12.23 -4.55
N ASP A 408 -1.62 12.02 -5.83
CA ASP A 408 -1.44 13.02 -6.86
C ASP A 408 -2.62 14.03 -6.84
N VAL A 409 -2.28 15.33 -6.78
CA VAL A 409 -3.25 16.43 -6.63
C VAL A 409 -4.28 16.50 -7.76
N ASP A 410 -3.88 16.09 -8.97
CA ASP A 410 -4.74 16.10 -10.17
C ASP A 410 -5.92 15.12 -10.08
N GLN A 411 -5.89 14.20 -9.11
CA GLN A 411 -6.92 13.18 -8.91
C GLN A 411 -7.86 13.53 -7.73
N VAL A 412 -7.75 14.74 -7.16
CA VAL A 412 -8.59 15.19 -6.05
C VAL A 412 -10.01 15.54 -6.49
N HIS A 413 -10.21 15.99 -7.73
CA HIS A 413 -11.52 16.37 -8.25
C HIS A 413 -12.01 15.31 -9.26
N PRO A 414 -13.32 14.97 -9.28
CA PRO A 414 -14.43 15.60 -8.57
C PRO A 414 -14.55 15.22 -7.08
N GLY A 415 -13.70 14.30 -6.61
CA GLY A 415 -13.77 13.74 -5.25
C GLY A 415 -14.88 12.68 -5.12
N PRO A 416 -15.29 12.34 -3.90
CA PRO A 416 -16.29 11.31 -3.64
C PRO A 416 -17.64 11.60 -4.29
N LEU A 417 -18.15 10.63 -5.05
CA LEU A 417 -19.47 10.68 -5.66
C LEU A 417 -20.39 9.62 -5.05
N ARG A 418 -21.64 10.02 -4.81
CA ARG A 418 -22.66 9.13 -4.23
C ARG A 418 -23.58 8.48 -5.25
N SER A 419 -23.75 9.10 -6.42
CA SER A 419 -24.70 8.63 -7.42
C SER A 419 -24.42 9.22 -8.80
N VAL A 420 -24.79 8.48 -9.85
CA VAL A 420 -24.75 8.93 -11.25
C VAL A 420 -26.10 8.79 -11.96
N ALA A 421 -26.39 9.69 -12.88
CA ALA A 421 -27.60 9.65 -13.71
C ALA A 421 -27.33 10.12 -15.15
N GLU A 422 -28.00 9.51 -16.12
CA GLU A 422 -28.08 10.05 -17.47
C GLU A 422 -28.90 11.35 -17.46
N VAL A 423 -28.43 12.36 -18.19
CA VAL A 423 -29.10 13.65 -18.31
C VAL A 423 -29.27 14.06 -19.76
N ASP A 424 -30.41 14.70 -20.05
CA ASP A 424 -30.66 15.28 -21.37
C ASP A 424 -29.75 16.50 -21.57
N TRP A 425 -28.84 16.41 -22.53
CA TRP A 425 -27.84 17.44 -22.78
C TRP A 425 -27.82 17.81 -24.27
N PRO A 426 -27.75 19.11 -24.63
CA PRO A 426 -27.90 19.54 -26.02
C PRO A 426 -26.91 18.85 -26.97
N GLY A 427 -27.43 17.91 -27.78
CA GLY A 427 -26.70 17.22 -28.83
C GLY A 427 -25.62 16.24 -28.34
N ARG A 428 -25.58 15.90 -27.05
CA ARG A 428 -24.60 14.97 -26.47
C ARG A 428 -25.26 14.02 -25.48
N ARG A 429 -24.71 12.82 -25.34
CA ARG A 429 -25.09 11.90 -24.25
C ARG A 429 -24.24 12.27 -23.04
N ALA A 430 -24.87 12.67 -21.94
CA ALA A 430 -24.16 13.14 -20.77
C ALA A 430 -24.54 12.37 -19.51
N VAL A 431 -23.59 12.32 -18.58
CA VAL A 431 -23.75 11.77 -17.23
C VAL A 431 -23.58 12.88 -16.21
N ALA A 432 -24.50 12.95 -15.26
CA ALA A 432 -24.38 13.78 -14.08
C ALA A 432 -23.96 12.95 -12.87
N GLY A 433 -22.94 13.40 -12.14
CA GLY A 433 -22.53 12.82 -10.86
C GLY A 433 -22.80 13.80 -9.72
N ARG A 434 -23.32 13.29 -8.60
CA ARG A 434 -23.56 14.09 -7.40
C ARG A 434 -22.49 13.81 -6.33
N GLY A 435 -21.88 14.87 -5.79
CA GLY A 435 -20.93 14.78 -4.69
C GLY A 435 -21.54 14.18 -3.43
N ALA A 436 -20.78 13.31 -2.75
CA ALA A 436 -21.23 12.64 -1.53
C ALA A 436 -21.32 13.59 -0.33
N GLY A 437 -20.33 14.46 -0.15
CA GLY A 437 -20.28 15.46 0.94
C GLY A 437 -20.96 16.78 0.58
N ASP A 438 -20.55 17.39 -0.54
CA ASP A 438 -20.98 18.75 -0.92
C ASP A 438 -22.31 18.80 -1.71
N GLY A 439 -22.81 17.64 -2.13
CA GLY A 439 -24.04 17.53 -2.92
C GLY A 439 -24.02 18.20 -4.29
N ARG A 440 -22.87 18.75 -4.74
CA ARG A 440 -22.71 19.47 -6.00
C ARG A 440 -22.79 18.53 -7.19
N VAL A 441 -23.26 19.03 -8.32
CA VAL A 441 -23.43 18.26 -9.54
C VAL A 441 -22.35 18.61 -10.55
N TRP A 442 -21.75 17.57 -11.09
CA TRP A 442 -20.81 17.60 -12.20
C TRP A 442 -21.42 16.91 -13.40
N VAL A 443 -21.12 17.37 -14.61
CA VAL A 443 -21.65 16.78 -15.85
C VAL A 443 -20.50 16.49 -16.81
N TRP A 444 -20.47 15.27 -17.33
CA TRP A 444 -19.49 14.83 -18.32
C TRP A 444 -20.16 14.26 -19.56
N ASP A 445 -19.46 14.30 -20.69
CA ASP A 445 -19.80 13.51 -21.86
C ASP A 445 -19.64 12.02 -21.53
N ALA A 446 -20.70 11.23 -21.73
CA ALA A 446 -20.69 9.82 -21.35
C ALA A 446 -19.72 8.99 -22.22
N GLY A 447 -19.47 9.42 -23.46
CA GLY A 447 -18.60 8.71 -24.40
C GLY A 447 -17.13 9.04 -24.20
N SER A 448 -16.78 10.31 -24.03
CA SER A 448 -15.38 10.76 -23.95
C SER A 448 -14.89 11.03 -22.53
N GLY A 449 -15.79 11.25 -21.58
CA GLY A 449 -15.43 11.74 -20.25
C GLY A 449 -15.09 13.23 -20.22
N GLU A 450 -15.28 13.98 -21.31
CA GLU A 450 -15.03 15.43 -21.32
C GLU A 450 -15.93 16.13 -20.28
N PRO A 451 -15.39 16.97 -19.38
CA PRO A 451 -16.22 17.76 -18.47
C PRO A 451 -17.03 18.80 -19.26
N LEU A 452 -18.36 18.77 -19.12
CA LEU A 452 -19.30 19.64 -19.84
C LEU A 452 -19.81 20.80 -18.98
N ALA A 453 -19.96 20.56 -17.68
CA ALA A 453 -20.39 21.56 -16.70
C ALA A 453 -20.11 21.08 -15.27
N GLY A 454 -20.29 21.99 -14.32
CA GLY A 454 -20.06 21.77 -12.90
C GLY A 454 -18.62 22.04 -12.47
N PRO A 455 -18.36 22.02 -11.14
CA PRO A 455 -19.32 21.71 -10.08
C PRO A 455 -20.38 22.80 -9.94
N TRP A 456 -21.58 22.42 -9.49
CA TRP A 456 -22.67 23.36 -9.25
C TRP A 456 -23.59 22.90 -8.12
N SER A 457 -23.84 23.78 -7.16
CA SER A 457 -24.62 23.53 -5.95
C SER A 457 -26.13 23.63 -6.16
N ALA A 458 -26.59 24.48 -7.07
CA ALA A 458 -28.02 24.74 -7.30
C ALA A 458 -28.65 23.80 -8.35
N GLY A 459 -28.42 22.49 -8.20
CA GLY A 459 -29.02 21.44 -9.04
C GLY A 459 -28.19 21.09 -10.29
N LEU A 460 -28.86 20.69 -11.38
CA LEU A 460 -28.19 20.35 -12.64
C LEU A 460 -27.67 21.64 -13.32
N PRO A 461 -26.36 21.77 -13.58
CA PRO A 461 -25.81 22.95 -14.23
C PRO A 461 -26.20 23.05 -15.71
N GLN A 462 -26.19 24.27 -16.25
CA GLN A 462 -26.26 24.53 -17.70
C GLN A 462 -24.90 24.33 -18.37
N PRO A 463 -24.84 24.18 -19.72
CA PRO A 463 -23.57 24.07 -20.44
C PRO A 463 -22.56 25.16 -20.09
N GLY A 464 -21.35 24.75 -19.68
CA GLY A 464 -20.27 25.66 -19.26
C GLY A 464 -20.48 26.36 -17.91
N GLN A 465 -21.58 26.08 -17.21
CA GLN A 465 -21.83 26.63 -15.88
C GLN A 465 -21.02 25.85 -14.84
N ALA A 466 -20.20 26.56 -14.07
CA ALA A 466 -19.42 26.01 -12.97
C ALA A 466 -19.26 27.07 -11.88
N GLU A 467 -19.12 26.61 -10.65
CA GLU A 467 -18.66 27.41 -9.52
C GLU A 467 -17.22 27.00 -9.11
N PRO A 468 -16.49 27.85 -8.35
CA PRO A 468 -15.17 27.49 -7.88
C PRO A 468 -15.18 26.20 -7.05
N TYR A 469 -14.09 25.43 -7.13
CA TYR A 469 -13.93 24.22 -6.32
C TYR A 469 -14.02 24.57 -4.84
N TRP A 470 -13.31 25.61 -4.42
CA TRP A 470 -13.34 26.17 -3.07
C TRP A 470 -13.82 27.63 -3.13
N PRO A 471 -15.11 27.90 -2.84
CA PRO A 471 -15.58 29.29 -2.74
C PRO A 471 -14.95 30.00 -1.55
N SER A 472 -14.76 31.32 -1.65
CA SER A 472 -14.13 32.12 -0.58
C SER A 472 -15.10 32.57 0.51
N THR A 473 -16.40 32.41 0.31
CA THR A 473 -17.44 33.02 1.17
C THR A 473 -18.20 32.02 2.02
N TYR A 474 -18.17 30.73 1.69
CA TYR A 474 -18.83 29.67 2.45
C TYR A 474 -18.21 28.30 2.13
N ASP A 475 -18.28 27.36 3.07
CA ASP A 475 -17.92 25.95 2.83
C ASP A 475 -19.19 25.17 2.43
N PRO A 476 -19.24 24.56 1.23
CA PRO A 476 -20.38 23.75 0.79
C PRO A 476 -20.46 22.37 1.49
N GLY A 477 -19.76 22.14 2.60
CA GLY A 477 -19.64 20.82 3.24
C GLY A 477 -18.57 19.96 2.59
N ARG A 478 -17.50 20.58 2.09
CA ARG A 478 -16.47 19.94 1.27
C ARG A 478 -15.46 19.15 2.10
N THR A 479 -15.20 19.62 3.31
CA THR A 479 -14.32 18.97 4.28
C THR A 479 -15.16 18.54 5.46
N PRO A 480 -15.54 17.24 5.52
CA PRO A 480 -16.18 16.68 6.71
C PRO A 480 -15.33 16.99 7.95
N ALA A 481 -15.97 17.10 9.11
CA ALA A 481 -15.25 17.18 10.38
C ALA A 481 -14.35 15.94 10.54
N TRP A 482 -13.21 16.04 11.22
CA TRP A 482 -12.35 14.84 11.35
C TRP A 482 -13.04 13.69 12.09
N ALA A 483 -13.98 13.98 12.99
CA ALA A 483 -14.84 12.96 13.59
C ALA A 483 -15.60 12.14 12.51
N GLU A 484 -16.08 12.79 11.45
CA GLU A 484 -16.75 12.13 10.32
C GLU A 484 -15.74 11.38 9.43
N MET A 485 -14.55 11.95 9.21
CA MET A 485 -13.47 11.28 8.46
C MET A 485 -12.84 10.09 9.20
N SER A 486 -13.00 10.04 10.53
CA SER A 486 -12.52 8.97 11.42
C SER A 486 -13.62 8.01 11.85
N SER A 487 -14.89 8.39 11.69
CA SER A 487 -16.02 7.53 12.06
C SER A 487 -16.03 6.26 11.21
N TYR A 488 -15.89 5.13 11.90
CA TYR A 488 -15.94 3.77 11.37
C TYR A 488 -17.39 3.41 10.99
N GLY A 489 -17.89 3.95 9.87
CA GLY A 489 -19.05 3.39 9.19
C GLY A 489 -18.67 2.09 8.50
N THR A 490 -19.59 1.11 8.42
CA THR A 490 -19.44 -0.12 7.63
C THR A 490 -18.74 0.16 6.30
N ASP A 491 -17.65 -0.56 6.05
CA ASP A 491 -16.64 -0.28 5.02
C ASP A 491 -17.24 0.33 3.73
N PRO A 492 -16.85 1.54 3.34
CA PRO A 492 -17.28 2.07 2.05
C PRO A 492 -16.66 1.20 0.97
N GLY A 493 -17.49 0.44 0.27
CA GLY A 493 -17.05 -0.29 -0.92
C GLY A 493 -16.32 0.64 -1.88
N LEU A 494 -15.43 0.09 -2.70
CA LEU A 494 -14.70 0.85 -3.74
C LEU A 494 -15.65 1.64 -4.65
N PHE A 495 -16.91 1.18 -4.77
CA PHE A 495 -17.96 1.78 -5.56
C PHE A 495 -19.27 1.93 -4.79
N SER A 496 -19.99 3.01 -5.08
CA SER A 496 -21.29 3.34 -4.52
C SER A 496 -22.44 3.01 -5.47
N GLU A 497 -22.27 3.25 -6.77
CA GLU A 497 -23.29 3.01 -7.79
C GLU A 497 -22.64 2.68 -9.15
N GLY A 498 -23.31 1.89 -9.97
CA GLY A 498 -22.99 1.72 -11.39
C GLY A 498 -24.24 1.76 -12.25
N ARG A 499 -24.14 2.31 -13.46
CA ARG A 499 -25.28 2.47 -14.37
C ARG A 499 -24.88 2.44 -15.84
N TRP A 500 -25.72 1.81 -16.66
CA TRP A 500 -25.65 1.90 -18.12
C TRP A 500 -26.16 3.25 -18.62
N ILE A 501 -25.34 3.92 -19.43
CA ILE A 501 -25.66 5.16 -20.12
C ILE A 501 -25.39 4.94 -21.61
N GLY A 502 -26.44 4.52 -22.30
CA GLY A 502 -26.33 4.02 -23.67
C GLY A 502 -25.57 2.69 -23.75
N ASP A 503 -24.39 2.70 -24.38
CA ASP A 503 -23.50 1.55 -24.58
C ASP A 503 -22.35 1.48 -23.57
N THR A 504 -22.30 2.43 -22.63
CA THR A 504 -21.19 2.58 -21.68
C THR A 504 -21.69 2.33 -20.27
N TYR A 505 -20.96 1.55 -19.47
CA TYR A 505 -21.26 1.39 -18.05
C TYR A 505 -20.41 2.37 -17.25
N ILE A 506 -21.04 3.20 -16.43
CA ILE A 506 -20.37 4.22 -15.62
C ILE A 506 -20.47 3.83 -14.15
N VAL A 507 -19.33 3.81 -13.48
CA VAL A 507 -19.19 3.44 -12.06
C VAL A 507 -18.75 4.67 -11.29
N CYS A 508 -19.33 4.89 -10.11
CA CYS A 508 -18.90 5.96 -9.21
C CYS A 508 -18.73 5.46 -7.77
N GLY A 509 -17.95 6.19 -6.98
CA GLY A 509 -17.67 5.86 -5.59
C GLY A 509 -16.81 6.91 -4.88
N PRO A 510 -16.17 6.53 -3.75
CA PRO A 510 -15.31 7.41 -2.96
C PRO A 510 -14.17 8.06 -3.78
N GLY A 511 -13.61 7.35 -4.75
CA GLY A 511 -12.55 7.90 -5.60
C GLY A 511 -13.02 8.79 -6.75
N GLY A 512 -14.33 8.95 -7.01
CA GLY A 512 -14.85 9.66 -8.19
C GLY A 512 -15.60 8.73 -9.14
N LEU A 513 -15.34 8.81 -10.46
CA LEU A 513 -16.03 7.98 -11.45
C LEU A 513 -15.13 7.55 -12.62
N PHE A 514 -15.50 6.47 -13.29
CA PHE A 514 -14.93 6.07 -14.58
C PHE A 514 -15.96 5.34 -15.43
N ALA A 515 -15.66 5.22 -16.72
CA ALA A 515 -16.48 4.50 -17.68
C ALA A 515 -15.78 3.28 -18.23
N VAL A 516 -16.55 2.20 -18.41
CA VAL A 516 -16.08 0.97 -19.01
C VAL A 516 -16.90 0.52 -20.20
N ASP A 517 -16.19 -0.09 -21.13
CA ASP A 517 -16.71 -0.96 -22.17
C ASP A 517 -16.75 -2.38 -21.63
N ALA A 518 -17.94 -2.91 -21.37
CA ALA A 518 -18.13 -4.26 -20.87
C ALA A 518 -18.61 -5.21 -21.97
N VAL A 519 -18.22 -6.48 -21.85
CA VAL A 519 -18.64 -7.52 -22.80
C VAL A 519 -20.12 -7.88 -22.62
N ASP A 520 -20.61 -7.88 -21.39
CA ASP A 520 -22.01 -8.13 -21.02
C ASP A 520 -22.35 -7.55 -19.63
N GLU A 521 -23.62 -7.67 -19.21
CA GLU A 521 -24.08 -7.19 -17.91
C GLU A 521 -23.48 -7.97 -16.72
N SER A 522 -23.11 -9.24 -16.90
CA SER A 522 -22.51 -10.03 -15.82
C SER A 522 -21.08 -9.57 -15.50
N ALA A 523 -20.33 -9.16 -16.53
CA ALA A 523 -18.99 -8.62 -16.40
C ALA A 523 -18.92 -7.37 -15.50
N VAL A 524 -19.97 -6.54 -15.50
CA VAL A 524 -20.04 -5.35 -14.63
C VAL A 524 -20.64 -5.65 -13.26
N GLY A 525 -21.38 -6.75 -13.10
CA GLY A 525 -21.83 -7.23 -11.78
C GLY A 525 -20.66 -7.60 -10.88
N ASN A 526 -19.66 -8.29 -11.43
CA ASN A 526 -18.45 -8.69 -10.70
C ASN A 526 -17.61 -7.49 -10.22
N LEU A 527 -17.72 -6.33 -10.88
CA LEU A 527 -16.99 -5.13 -10.52
C LEU A 527 -17.43 -4.57 -9.16
N ALA A 528 -18.66 -4.86 -8.72
CA ALA A 528 -19.20 -4.48 -7.41
C ALA A 528 -19.04 -5.57 -6.33
N GLU A 529 -18.81 -6.82 -6.73
CA GLU A 529 -18.68 -7.97 -5.82
C GLU A 529 -17.21 -8.21 -5.47
N LEU A 530 -16.62 -7.29 -4.71
CA LEU A 530 -15.27 -7.45 -4.19
C LEU A 530 -15.28 -8.23 -2.88
N PRO A 531 -14.30 -9.13 -2.66
CA PRO A 531 -14.25 -9.96 -1.46
C PRO A 531 -13.94 -9.19 -0.15
N GLY A 532 -13.71 -7.88 -0.21
CA GLY A 532 -13.49 -6.99 0.95
C GLY A 532 -12.02 -6.94 1.38
N GLU A 533 -11.68 -6.19 2.44
CA GLU A 533 -10.29 -6.04 2.93
C GLU A 533 -9.57 -7.42 3.03
N PRO A 534 -8.28 -7.51 2.67
CA PRO A 534 -7.53 -8.77 2.74
C PRO A 534 -7.47 -9.31 4.18
N PHE A 535 -7.29 -10.62 4.36
CA PHE A 535 -7.18 -11.19 5.71
C PHE A 535 -5.97 -10.63 6.45
N PHE A 536 -4.86 -10.51 5.75
CA PHE A 536 -3.58 -10.17 6.32
C PHE A 536 -3.00 -8.91 5.67
N ALA A 537 -2.26 -8.14 6.47
CA ALA A 537 -1.73 -6.83 6.07
C ALA A 537 -0.97 -6.87 4.72
N GLY A 538 -0.87 -5.71 4.07
CA GLY A 538 -0.37 -5.58 2.70
C GLY A 538 1.00 -6.21 2.40
N PHE A 539 1.25 -6.41 1.10
CA PHE A 539 2.53 -6.85 0.59
C PHE A 539 3.55 -5.71 0.65
N GLY A 540 4.33 -5.68 1.74
CA GLY A 540 5.42 -4.72 1.91
C GLY A 540 4.95 -3.27 2.08
N ARG A 541 5.92 -2.35 2.14
CA ARG A 541 5.65 -0.90 2.16
C ARG A 541 5.58 -0.40 0.72
N VAL A 542 4.52 0.32 0.37
CA VAL A 542 4.45 1.07 -0.90
C VAL A 542 5.03 2.47 -0.66
N SER A 543 5.81 2.98 -1.61
CA SER A 543 6.40 4.32 -1.52
C SER A 543 5.32 5.39 -1.64
N GLY A 544 5.66 6.63 -1.26
CA GLY A 544 4.73 7.76 -1.30
C GLY A 544 4.33 8.24 0.08
N GLY A 545 3.24 9.01 0.09
CA GLY A 545 2.89 9.95 1.14
C GLY A 545 2.62 11.32 0.52
N LEU A 546 2.21 12.27 1.36
CA LEU A 546 2.14 13.67 0.96
C LEU A 546 3.54 14.20 0.59
N PRO A 547 3.65 15.19 -0.31
CA PRO A 547 4.94 15.72 -0.70
C PRO A 547 5.66 16.33 0.49
N GLU A 548 6.94 15.97 0.67
CA GLU A 548 7.86 16.66 1.58
C GLU A 548 8.22 18.02 0.97
N LEU A 549 7.48 19.07 1.36
CA LEU A 549 7.65 20.41 0.81
C LEU A 549 8.59 21.25 1.69
N GLU A 550 9.59 21.90 1.09
CA GLU A 550 10.36 22.97 1.76
C GLU A 550 9.76 24.37 1.47
N SER A 551 8.95 24.46 0.42
CA SER A 551 8.27 25.69 -0.03
C SER A 551 7.00 25.33 -0.80
N PRO A 552 6.01 26.23 -0.88
CA PRO A 552 4.76 25.92 -1.56
C PRO A 552 4.95 25.72 -3.06
N ASP A 553 4.34 24.67 -3.62
CA ASP A 553 4.31 24.43 -5.05
C ASP A 553 3.07 25.09 -5.66
N ARG A 554 3.31 26.16 -6.41
CA ARG A 554 2.27 26.92 -7.09
C ARG A 554 1.43 26.06 -8.03
N ALA A 555 2.02 25.16 -8.81
CA ALA A 555 1.27 24.36 -9.76
C ALA A 555 0.30 23.40 -9.02
N ALA A 556 0.77 22.79 -7.94
CA ALA A 556 -0.06 21.96 -7.08
C ALA A 556 -1.16 22.75 -6.36
N LEU A 557 -0.86 23.97 -5.87
CA LEU A 557 -1.86 24.88 -5.32
C LEU A 557 -2.92 25.28 -6.36
N GLU A 558 -2.51 25.58 -7.58
CA GLU A 558 -3.44 25.90 -8.69
C GLU A 558 -4.31 24.68 -9.05
N ALA A 559 -3.77 23.45 -9.01
CA ALA A 559 -4.56 22.23 -9.22
C ALA A 559 -5.56 21.98 -8.07
N LEU A 560 -5.15 22.22 -6.82
CA LEU A 560 -5.98 21.99 -5.64
C LEU A 560 -7.09 23.05 -5.49
N LEU A 561 -6.73 24.33 -5.66
CA LEU A 561 -7.58 25.48 -5.34
C LEU A 561 -8.18 26.18 -6.56
N GLN A 562 -7.69 25.90 -7.76
CA GLN A 562 -7.86 26.67 -9.00
C GLN A 562 -7.06 27.99 -9.02
N PRO A 563 -6.54 28.41 -10.19
CA PRO A 563 -5.75 29.64 -10.31
C PRO A 563 -6.45 30.90 -9.78
N ALA A 564 -7.79 30.96 -9.87
CA ALA A 564 -8.57 32.10 -9.42
C ALA A 564 -8.59 32.27 -7.89
N ALA A 565 -8.32 31.20 -7.13
CA ALA A 565 -8.25 31.24 -5.68
C ALA A 565 -6.89 31.74 -5.16
N LEU A 566 -5.83 31.70 -5.98
CA LEU A 566 -4.51 32.25 -5.59
C LEU A 566 -4.42 33.73 -5.95
N ARG A 567 -4.54 34.61 -4.94
CA ARG A 567 -4.50 36.06 -5.15
C ARG A 567 -3.09 36.59 -5.00
N ARG A 568 -2.67 37.38 -5.97
CA ARG A 568 -1.38 38.09 -5.96
C ARG A 568 -1.60 39.59 -5.81
N LEU A 569 -0.67 40.22 -5.09
CA LEU A 569 -0.57 41.65 -4.95
C LEU A 569 0.51 42.19 -5.87
N SER A 570 0.32 43.39 -6.40
CA SER A 570 1.43 44.13 -6.98
C SER A 570 2.40 44.54 -5.86
N ALA A 571 3.68 44.71 -6.20
CA ALA A 571 4.68 45.18 -5.25
C ALA A 571 4.29 46.53 -4.60
N ASP A 572 3.58 47.38 -5.34
CA ASP A 572 3.09 48.68 -4.88
C ASP A 572 1.86 48.59 -3.95
N ALA A 573 1.15 47.46 -3.94
CA ALA A 573 0.00 47.21 -3.08
C ALA A 573 0.39 46.56 -1.74
N LEU A 574 1.67 46.22 -1.54
CA LEU A 574 2.16 45.69 -0.27
C LEU A 574 2.34 46.82 0.75
N PRO A 575 1.80 46.68 1.98
CA PRO A 575 2.06 47.62 3.06
C PRO A 575 3.56 47.80 3.32
N ALA A 576 3.97 49.03 3.66
CA ALA A 576 5.37 49.32 3.99
C ALA A 576 5.82 48.60 5.27
N ALA A 577 4.88 48.39 6.22
CA ALA A 577 5.14 47.69 7.47
C ALA A 577 5.30 46.16 7.32
N LEU A 578 5.01 45.60 6.13
CA LEU A 578 5.34 44.21 5.82
C LEU A 578 6.79 44.14 5.34
N GLU A 579 7.72 43.96 6.27
CA GLU A 579 9.17 43.97 6.04
C GLU A 579 9.70 42.57 5.70
N HIS A 580 9.05 41.51 6.19
CA HIS A 580 9.53 40.14 6.04
C HIS A 580 9.68 39.72 4.55
N PRO A 581 10.90 39.46 4.05
CA PRO A 581 11.13 39.27 2.61
C PRO A 581 10.38 38.09 1.98
N ALA A 582 10.29 36.96 2.70
CA ALA A 582 9.63 35.77 2.17
C ALA A 582 8.10 35.95 2.08
N ALA A 583 7.51 36.69 3.02
CA ALA A 583 6.08 37.02 2.97
C ALA A 583 5.77 37.93 1.77
N ARG A 584 6.62 38.94 1.51
CA ARG A 584 6.49 39.81 0.32
C ARG A 584 6.60 39.02 -0.98
N LEU A 585 7.53 38.06 -1.05
CA LEU A 585 7.70 37.18 -2.21
C LEU A 585 6.47 36.29 -2.43
N LEU A 586 5.94 35.68 -1.36
CA LEU A 586 4.70 34.88 -1.43
C LEU A 586 3.57 35.67 -2.05
N LEU A 587 3.28 36.85 -1.47
CA LEU A 587 2.12 37.65 -1.87
C LEU A 587 2.23 38.20 -3.29
N THR A 588 3.44 38.36 -3.83
CA THR A 588 3.65 38.94 -5.16
C THR A 588 3.83 37.91 -6.27
N ASP A 589 4.57 36.83 -6.02
CA ASP A 589 4.97 35.87 -7.06
C ASP A 589 4.10 34.61 -7.07
N ILE A 590 3.93 33.98 -5.90
CA ILE A 590 3.21 32.71 -5.74
C ILE A 590 1.70 32.95 -5.63
N GLY A 591 1.30 33.86 -4.76
CA GLY A 591 -0.09 34.18 -4.42
C GLY A 591 -0.55 33.52 -3.12
N PHE A 592 -1.47 34.18 -2.43
CA PHE A 592 -2.07 33.70 -1.20
C PHE A 592 -3.45 33.05 -1.48
N PRO A 593 -3.73 31.86 -0.91
CA PRO A 593 -5.03 31.19 -1.03
C PRO A 593 -6.21 32.03 -0.52
N ALA A 594 -7.28 32.07 -1.31
CA ALA A 594 -8.59 32.65 -0.95
C ALA A 594 -9.66 31.56 -1.00
N PHE A 595 -10.08 31.05 0.16
CA PHE A 595 -11.11 30.02 0.21
C PHE A 595 -11.77 29.92 1.59
N CYS A 596 -12.89 29.21 1.65
CA CYS A 596 -13.55 28.80 2.87
C CYS A 596 -13.72 27.27 2.88
N ALA A 597 -13.04 26.60 3.81
CA ALA A 597 -13.13 25.16 4.08
C ALA A 597 -12.37 24.75 5.33
N ALA A 598 -12.64 23.55 5.85
CA ALA A 598 -11.99 22.95 7.02
C ALA A 598 -12.07 23.84 8.27
N GLY A 599 -13.19 24.55 8.43
CA GLY A 599 -13.36 25.57 9.48
C GLY A 599 -12.53 26.84 9.25
N MET A 600 -11.75 26.90 8.17
CA MET A 600 -10.89 28.02 7.79
C MET A 600 -11.58 28.89 6.74
N ARG A 601 -11.45 30.20 6.90
CA ARG A 601 -11.78 31.21 5.90
C ARG A 601 -10.58 32.11 5.73
N LEU A 602 -9.89 31.96 4.61
CA LEU A 602 -8.81 32.85 4.22
C LEU A 602 -9.36 33.89 3.25
N ASP A 603 -9.46 35.12 3.76
CA ASP A 603 -9.88 36.27 2.97
C ASP A 603 -8.63 36.80 2.27
N ALA A 604 -8.32 36.23 1.10
CA ALA A 604 -7.18 36.73 0.37
C ALA A 604 -7.36 38.22 0.08
N VAL A 605 -6.27 38.91 0.36
CA VAL A 605 -6.11 40.36 0.36
C VAL A 605 -7.10 41.10 -0.55
N GLY A 606 -8.07 41.80 0.07
CA GLY A 606 -9.01 42.70 -0.60
C GLY A 606 -10.20 42.04 -1.30
N ALA A 607 -11.10 41.38 -0.56
CA ALA A 607 -12.46 41.13 -1.02
C ALA A 607 -13.36 42.30 -0.60
N ALA A 608 -13.85 43.09 -1.56
CA ALA A 608 -14.73 44.24 -1.32
C ALA A 608 -16.15 43.86 -0.88
N ASP A 609 -16.47 42.56 -0.76
CA ASP A 609 -17.83 42.09 -0.55
C ASP A 609 -18.03 41.48 0.86
N HIS A 610 -18.38 42.39 1.79
CA HIS A 610 -19.34 42.25 2.90
C HIS A 610 -18.85 42.31 4.37
N THR A 611 -19.32 43.40 5.02
CA THR A 611 -19.85 43.55 6.40
C THR A 611 -19.02 42.93 7.53
N ASP A 612 -18.01 43.61 8.09
CA ASP A 612 -18.24 44.61 9.16
C ASP A 612 -17.23 45.77 9.18
N ARG A 613 -16.33 45.86 8.19
CA ARG A 613 -15.42 46.99 8.01
C ARG A 613 -15.43 47.44 6.54
N VAL A 614 -16.41 48.28 6.20
CA VAL A 614 -16.57 48.86 4.86
C VAL A 614 -15.35 49.73 4.51
N GLY A 615 -14.59 49.34 3.48
CA GLY A 615 -13.67 50.26 2.77
C GLY A 615 -12.19 49.85 2.67
N HIS A 616 -11.76 48.72 3.24
CA HIS A 616 -10.35 48.32 3.17
C HIS A 616 -10.07 47.46 1.93
N THR A 617 -9.43 48.06 0.92
CA THR A 617 -8.72 47.33 -0.15
C THR A 617 -7.30 47.06 0.31
N GLY A 618 -6.99 45.83 0.73
CA GLY A 618 -5.64 45.47 1.19
C GLY A 618 -5.62 44.58 2.43
N LEU A 619 -4.43 44.31 2.95
CA LEU A 619 -4.25 43.60 4.22
C LEU A 619 -4.72 44.52 5.36
N VAL A 620 -5.51 44.00 6.28
CA VAL A 620 -5.98 44.78 7.44
C VAL A 620 -4.87 44.82 8.48
N GLU A 621 -4.35 46.01 8.74
CA GLU A 621 -3.33 46.27 9.76
C GLU A 621 -3.92 46.20 11.17
N LEU A 622 -3.19 45.54 12.06
CA LEU A 622 -3.46 45.39 13.48
C LEU A 622 -2.18 45.69 14.27
N THR A 623 -2.33 46.28 15.45
CA THR A 623 -1.21 46.49 16.38
C THR A 623 -1.00 45.26 17.27
N ALA A 624 0.20 45.07 17.81
CA ALA A 624 0.48 43.99 18.76
C ALA A 624 -0.45 44.02 19.98
N GLU A 625 -0.80 45.22 20.47
CA GLU A 625 -1.76 45.40 21.57
C GLU A 625 -3.17 44.93 21.21
N GLU A 626 -3.61 45.10 19.96
CA GLU A 626 -4.92 44.63 19.50
C GLU A 626 -4.95 43.11 19.30
N VAL A 627 -3.84 42.52 18.83
CA VAL A 627 -3.71 41.08 18.59
C VAL A 627 -3.69 40.31 19.91
N TRP A 628 -2.84 40.72 20.85
CA TRP A 628 -2.61 40.00 22.10
C TRP A 628 -3.45 40.53 23.26
N ALA A 629 -4.51 41.30 22.98
CA ALA A 629 -5.34 41.97 23.99
C ALA A 629 -5.98 41.00 25.01
N SER A 630 -6.26 39.77 24.58
CA SER A 630 -6.91 38.72 25.36
C SER A 630 -5.97 37.59 25.80
N THR A 631 -4.66 37.73 25.56
CA THR A 631 -3.63 36.75 25.89
C THR A 631 -2.81 37.27 27.07
N GLU A 632 -2.52 36.44 28.07
CA GLU A 632 -1.64 36.84 29.17
C GLU A 632 -0.20 37.06 28.65
N GLU A 633 0.55 38.01 29.22
CA GLU A 633 1.89 38.35 28.72
C GLU A 633 2.86 37.15 28.69
N ASP A 634 2.71 36.21 29.63
CA ASP A 634 3.53 34.99 29.70
C ASP A 634 3.13 33.94 28.65
N ASP A 635 1.96 34.07 28.03
CA ASP A 635 1.43 33.15 27.00
C ASP A 635 1.62 33.69 25.57
N VAL A 636 2.18 34.91 25.41
CA VAL A 636 2.54 35.44 24.09
C VAL A 636 3.81 34.73 23.61
N PRO A 637 3.82 34.13 22.39
CA PRO A 637 4.99 33.41 21.90
C PRO A 637 6.25 34.27 21.87
N GLU A 638 7.39 33.71 22.28
CA GLU A 638 8.68 34.42 22.22
C GLU A 638 9.06 34.84 20.79
N SER A 639 8.54 34.14 19.79
CA SER A 639 8.74 34.45 18.36
C SER A 639 7.94 35.67 17.89
N ALA A 640 6.91 36.11 18.63
CA ALA A 640 6.03 37.20 18.25
C ALA A 640 6.73 38.56 18.42
N SER A 641 6.71 39.40 17.38
CA SER A 641 7.31 40.73 17.45
C SER A 641 6.35 41.77 18.03
N SER A 642 6.91 42.92 18.44
CA SER A 642 6.13 44.12 18.78
C SER A 642 5.70 44.94 17.56
N GLY A 643 5.86 44.38 16.35
CA GLY A 643 5.58 45.03 15.07
C GLY A 643 4.11 45.13 14.70
N THR A 644 3.86 45.43 13.42
CA THR A 644 2.50 45.46 12.85
C THR A 644 2.10 44.06 12.40
N TYR A 645 0.86 43.68 12.69
CA TYR A 645 0.28 42.42 12.26
C TYR A 645 -0.73 42.66 11.14
N PHE A 646 -0.99 41.62 10.35
CA PHE A 646 -1.92 41.66 9.24
C PHE A 646 -2.92 40.52 9.33
N LEU A 647 -4.22 40.82 9.27
CA LEU A 647 -5.27 39.79 9.25
C LEU A 647 -5.25 39.05 7.91
N LEU A 648 -5.08 37.73 7.95
CA LEU A 648 -5.14 36.84 6.79
C LEU A 648 -6.52 36.17 6.65
N GLY A 649 -7.23 35.97 7.75
CA GLY A 649 -8.51 35.28 7.75
C GLY A 649 -8.92 34.82 9.14
N ARG A 650 -9.73 33.76 9.18
CA ARG A 650 -10.19 33.11 10.40
C ARG A 650 -10.09 31.59 10.32
N TRP A 651 -9.90 30.93 11.45
CA TRP A 651 -9.98 29.48 11.58
C TRP A 651 -10.73 29.13 12.85
N ALA A 652 -11.81 28.36 12.74
CA ALA A 652 -12.67 27.95 13.85
C ALA A 652 -13.29 29.12 14.64
N GLY A 653 -13.28 30.33 14.06
CA GLY A 653 -13.75 31.56 14.68
C GLY A 653 -12.62 32.52 15.06
N ASP A 654 -11.42 31.99 15.29
CA ASP A 654 -10.23 32.73 15.72
C ASP A 654 -9.52 33.42 14.56
N ALA A 655 -8.78 34.49 14.84
CA ALA A 655 -8.12 35.29 13.83
C ALA A 655 -6.79 34.67 13.42
N VAL A 656 -6.58 34.49 12.11
CA VAL A 656 -5.28 34.10 11.56
C VAL A 656 -4.54 35.37 11.16
N VAL A 657 -3.41 35.65 11.81
CA VAL A 657 -2.64 36.89 11.62
C VAL A 657 -1.19 36.61 11.19
N LEU A 658 -0.64 37.54 10.41
CA LEU A 658 0.76 37.55 9.97
C LEU A 658 1.53 38.64 10.70
N ASP A 659 2.65 38.30 11.32
CA ASP A 659 3.62 39.27 11.81
C ASP A 659 4.37 39.90 10.62
N GLY A 660 4.24 41.22 10.46
CA GLY A 660 4.84 41.98 9.36
C GLY A 660 6.37 42.02 9.38
N THR A 661 6.97 41.92 10.56
CA THR A 661 8.42 42.06 10.77
C THR A 661 9.09 40.70 10.86
N ALA A 662 8.59 39.81 11.73
CA ALA A 662 9.16 38.48 11.93
C ALA A 662 8.70 37.48 10.86
N GLY A 663 7.52 37.67 10.27
CA GLY A 663 6.96 36.80 9.24
C GLY A 663 6.10 35.66 9.77
N GLY A 664 6.11 35.39 11.08
CA GLY A 664 5.36 34.32 11.73
C GLY A 664 3.85 34.45 11.56
N VAL A 665 3.16 33.31 11.49
CA VAL A 665 1.71 33.23 11.35
C VAL A 665 1.13 32.67 12.64
N TYR A 666 0.16 33.37 13.21
CA TYR A 666 -0.41 33.04 14.52
C TYR A 666 -1.93 32.86 14.44
N LEU A 667 -2.46 31.96 15.27
CA LEU A 667 -3.88 31.82 15.55
C LEU A 667 -4.19 32.52 16.87
N VAL A 668 -5.08 33.51 16.81
CA VAL A 668 -5.34 34.42 17.92
C VAL A 668 -6.77 34.23 18.39
N PRO A 669 -6.98 33.80 19.66
CA PRO A 669 -8.30 33.52 20.20
C PRO A 669 -9.25 34.72 20.09
N SER A 670 -10.48 34.47 19.68
CA SER A 670 -11.52 35.49 19.66
C SER A 670 -12.03 35.75 21.09
N PRO A 671 -12.24 37.03 21.50
CA PRO A 671 -12.77 37.36 22.82
C PRO A 671 -14.20 36.87 23.08
N GLU A 672 -14.91 36.38 22.05
CA GLU A 672 -16.29 35.85 22.13
C GLU A 672 -16.36 34.31 22.14
N GLY A 673 -15.23 33.59 22.06
CA GLY A 673 -15.18 32.12 22.04
C GLY A 673 -15.34 31.48 23.42
N GLU A 674 -16.15 30.41 23.52
CA GLU A 674 -16.34 29.64 24.77
C GLU A 674 -15.23 28.59 25.04
N ASN A 675 -14.30 28.36 24.10
CA ASN A 675 -13.22 27.37 24.21
C ASN A 675 -11.81 27.99 24.10
N CYS A 676 -11.03 27.71 25.14
CA CYS A 676 -9.57 27.56 25.25
C CYS A 676 -8.63 28.34 24.32
N ALA A 677 -7.81 29.22 24.91
CA ALA A 677 -6.55 29.62 24.31
C ALA A 677 -5.69 28.38 24.06
N TYR A 678 -5.27 28.15 22.81
CA TYR A 678 -4.32 27.11 22.48
C TYR A 678 -3.00 27.35 23.23
N GLU A 679 -2.42 26.32 23.84
CA GLU A 679 -1.13 26.44 24.55
C GLU A 679 0.00 26.90 23.59
N GLN A 680 -0.12 26.58 22.30
CA GLN A 680 0.79 27.02 21.24
C GLN A 680 0.01 27.71 20.10
N PRO A 681 0.01 29.06 20.02
CA PRO A 681 -0.73 29.80 18.98
C PRO A 681 0.06 29.99 17.67
N LEU A 682 1.33 29.58 17.60
CA LEU A 682 2.12 29.67 16.36
C LEU A 682 1.66 28.62 15.34
N LEU A 683 1.12 29.06 14.20
CA LEU A 683 0.73 28.17 13.10
C LEU A 683 1.91 27.79 12.20
N ALA A 684 2.83 28.73 11.98
CA ALA A 684 4.09 28.53 11.25
C ALA A 684 5.06 29.68 11.51
N GLY A 685 6.36 29.41 11.48
CA GLY A 685 7.42 30.40 11.67
C GLY A 685 7.51 31.44 10.56
N ASP A 686 6.96 31.16 9.36
CA ASP A 686 6.75 32.20 8.35
C ASP A 686 5.59 31.91 7.37
N LEU A 687 5.21 32.92 6.57
CA LEU A 687 4.13 32.81 5.58
C LEU A 687 4.40 31.76 4.47
N MET A 688 5.66 31.55 4.04
CA MET A 688 5.98 30.50 3.06
C MET A 688 5.69 29.13 3.64
N ARG A 689 6.17 28.86 4.86
CA ARG A 689 5.92 27.62 5.58
C ARG A 689 4.43 27.42 5.84
N TYR A 690 3.72 28.45 6.27
CA TYR A 690 2.27 28.38 6.47
C TYR A 690 1.53 27.91 5.21
N VAL A 691 1.84 28.46 4.03
CA VAL A 691 1.18 28.04 2.79
C VAL A 691 1.63 26.65 2.31
N ALA A 692 2.88 26.25 2.57
CA ALA A 692 3.34 24.88 2.32
C ALA A 692 2.62 23.86 3.23
N MET A 693 2.52 24.14 4.52
CA MET A 693 1.73 23.36 5.48
C MET A 693 0.27 23.27 5.06
N LEU A 694 -0.32 24.40 4.65
CA LEU A 694 -1.69 24.46 4.16
C LEU A 694 -1.90 23.59 2.91
N GLN A 695 -0.94 23.56 1.99
CA GLN A 695 -0.99 22.70 0.81
C GLN A 695 -1.01 21.20 1.19
N VAL A 696 -0.12 20.78 2.10
CA VAL A 696 -0.07 19.41 2.65
C VAL A 696 -1.40 19.06 3.33
N TYR A 697 -1.86 19.95 4.22
CA TYR A 697 -3.08 19.77 5.00
C TYR A 697 -4.32 19.62 4.11
N LEU A 698 -4.52 20.53 3.15
CA LEU A 698 -5.68 20.50 2.26
C LEU A 698 -5.66 19.31 1.32
N LEU A 699 -4.49 18.92 0.79
CA LEU A 699 -4.36 17.72 -0.02
C LEU A 699 -4.72 16.47 0.80
N GLY A 700 -4.15 16.32 1.99
CA GLY A 700 -4.45 15.20 2.88
C GLY A 700 -5.94 15.12 3.26
N ARG A 701 -6.56 16.26 3.61
CA ARG A 701 -8.00 16.33 3.91
C ARG A 701 -8.87 15.99 2.71
N ALA A 702 -8.46 16.34 1.50
CA ALA A 702 -9.18 15.94 0.30
C ALA A 702 -9.04 14.43 0.02
N LEU A 703 -7.90 13.82 0.36
CA LEU A 703 -7.63 12.40 0.18
C LEU A 703 -8.39 11.49 1.17
N LEU A 704 -8.59 11.94 2.41
CA LEU A 704 -9.23 11.15 3.48
C LEU A 704 -10.63 10.60 3.14
N PRO A 705 -11.59 11.40 2.63
CA PRO A 705 -12.91 10.87 2.27
C PRO A 705 -12.89 9.99 1.02
N MET A 706 -11.80 9.98 0.26
CA MET A 706 -11.60 9.10 -0.90
C MET A 706 -10.89 7.78 -0.54
N ALA A 707 -10.44 7.63 0.71
CA ALA A 707 -9.70 6.47 1.14
C ALA A 707 -10.59 5.22 1.23
N THR A 708 -10.06 4.12 0.70
CA THR A 708 -10.81 2.90 0.39
C THR A 708 -10.60 1.78 1.40
N SER A 709 -9.68 1.98 2.36
CA SER A 709 -9.45 1.06 3.48
C SER A 709 -9.05 1.81 4.75
N ALA A 710 -9.19 1.15 5.90
CA ALA A 710 -8.76 1.73 7.18
C ALA A 710 -7.24 2.00 7.21
N VAL A 711 -6.45 1.13 6.57
CA VAL A 711 -5.00 1.27 6.50
C VAL A 711 -4.60 2.48 5.66
N GLU A 712 -5.28 2.71 4.53
CA GLU A 712 -5.04 3.89 3.70
C GLU A 712 -5.39 5.18 4.46
N ARG A 713 -6.55 5.23 5.12
CA ARG A 713 -6.96 6.38 5.96
C ARG A 713 -5.91 6.71 7.01
N LYS A 714 -5.43 5.69 7.73
CA LYS A 714 -4.38 5.84 8.73
C LYS A 714 -3.09 6.40 8.11
N ARG A 715 -2.65 5.87 6.97
CA ARG A 715 -1.46 6.36 6.27
C ARG A 715 -1.60 7.82 5.83
N ILE A 716 -2.78 8.23 5.37
CA ILE A 716 -3.01 9.63 4.99
C ILE A 716 -2.88 10.54 6.22
N ARG A 717 -3.45 10.15 7.36
CA ARG A 717 -3.29 10.91 8.62
C ARG A 717 -1.84 11.01 9.06
N GLU A 718 -1.14 9.88 9.16
CA GLU A 718 0.29 9.85 9.52
C GLU A 718 1.13 10.68 8.54
N SER A 719 0.73 10.75 7.26
CA SER A 719 1.41 11.59 6.26
C SER A 719 1.12 13.08 6.43
N ILE A 720 -0.06 13.46 6.93
CA ILE A 720 -0.37 14.85 7.28
C ILE A 720 0.48 15.26 8.47
N GLU A 721 0.47 14.47 9.54
CA GLU A 721 1.33 14.62 10.74
C GLU A 721 2.79 14.83 10.35
N HIS A 722 3.35 13.85 9.65
CA HIS A 722 4.75 13.92 9.24
C HIS A 722 5.03 15.10 8.29
N GLY A 723 4.10 15.41 7.38
CA GLY A 723 4.27 16.49 6.42
C GLY A 723 4.23 17.88 7.05
N LEU A 724 3.39 18.10 8.07
CA LEU A 724 3.35 19.35 8.81
C LEU A 724 4.63 19.53 9.63
N GLU A 725 5.03 18.51 10.40
CA GLU A 725 6.29 18.52 11.17
C GLU A 725 7.52 18.74 10.29
N TRP A 726 7.53 18.16 9.08
CA TRP A 726 8.63 18.31 8.13
C TRP A 726 8.78 19.76 7.63
N VAL A 727 7.67 20.45 7.37
CA VAL A 727 7.69 21.84 6.89
C VAL A 727 8.06 22.79 8.02
N ASP A 728 7.44 22.62 9.19
CA ASP A 728 7.63 23.48 10.37
C ASP A 728 7.31 22.70 11.66
N GLU A 729 8.35 22.20 12.34
CA GLU A 729 8.22 21.41 13.57
C GLU A 729 7.49 22.19 14.68
N GLU A 730 7.83 23.47 14.88
CA GLU A 730 7.24 24.32 15.93
C GLU A 730 5.79 24.71 15.58
N GLY A 731 5.52 25.04 14.32
CA GLY A 731 4.16 25.36 13.86
C GLY A 731 3.21 24.14 13.88
N ALA A 732 3.74 22.93 13.69
CA ALA A 732 2.96 21.70 13.73
C ALA A 732 2.46 21.34 15.14
N GLU A 733 3.03 21.90 16.20
CA GLU A 733 2.56 21.72 17.58
C GLU A 733 1.23 22.43 17.85
N CYS A 734 0.83 23.41 17.02
CA CYS A 734 -0.44 24.11 17.19
C CYS A 734 -1.61 23.14 17.04
N GLU A 735 -2.42 23.04 18.11
CA GLU A 735 -3.56 22.12 18.15
C GLU A 735 -4.61 22.42 17.08
N ALA A 736 -4.67 23.62 16.50
CA ALA A 736 -5.62 23.94 15.44
C ALA A 736 -5.49 23.02 14.20
N TRP A 737 -4.29 22.50 13.92
CA TRP A 737 -4.08 21.49 12.87
C TRP A 737 -4.78 20.15 13.20
N TRP A 738 -5.04 19.90 14.50
CA TRP A 738 -5.39 18.62 15.10
C TRP A 738 -6.67 18.62 15.94
N GLU A 739 -7.29 19.74 16.30
CA GLU A 739 -8.32 19.83 17.35
C GLU A 739 -9.55 18.95 17.05
N ASP A 740 -9.84 18.77 15.77
CA ASP A 740 -10.88 17.86 15.29
C ASP A 740 -10.48 16.35 15.38
N LEU A 741 -9.20 15.99 15.52
CA LEU A 741 -8.69 14.61 15.62
C LEU A 741 -8.96 13.94 16.98
N GLY A 742 -9.06 14.72 18.06
CA GLY A 742 -9.05 14.23 19.45
C GLY A 742 -10.29 13.46 19.93
N GLY A 743 -11.25 13.17 19.05
CA GLY A 743 -12.54 12.58 19.41
C GLY A 743 -12.64 11.05 19.36
N VAL A 744 -11.59 10.31 18.97
CA VAL A 744 -11.68 8.85 18.76
C VAL A 744 -10.42 8.13 19.25
N ASP A 745 -10.50 7.60 20.46
CA ASP A 745 -9.66 6.50 21.00
C ASP A 745 -10.31 5.14 20.71
#